data_AF-A0A2N2D6B4-F1
#
_entry.id   AF-A0A2N2D6B4-F1
#
_cell.length_a   1.000
_cell.length_b   1.000
_cell.length_c   1.000
_cell.angle_alpha   90.00
_cell.angle_beta   90.00
_cell.angle_gamma   90.00
#
_symmetry.space_group_name_H-M   'P 1'
#
loop_
_entity.id
_entity.type
_entity.pdbx_description
1 polymer ?
#
loop_
_entity_poly.entity_id
_entity_poly.type
_entity_poly.pdbx_seq_one_letter_code
_entity_poly.pdbx_strand_id
1 'polypeptide(L)'
;MSGICSCIQQSIVLRITGEDDILKKNTKFSWLVLAMFIWTIVFGIPTPSAYASSDLNDINGHWAQSQIENLTAQNNISGYPDGSFKPDQTITRAEFAVVLVKAFKLEAKNGEDFTDTADHWAKDYIATASASGIANGYGNGSFGPNDIITREQVAVMVVNAAKLDTVTTGKSFSDYDEISAWATSSVDTASSNKIIAGYPDNSFKPQGSATRAEAVVVIGQSIIKAVPGAEINGLGVLQMGETTTATATTTEAGAGGWTSSDPSIAIVDVNGGIVASLKAGTTIISYTVSTSGKTNSKEITVYPEAAINNPSIGVVQVGAENVTPTSFTAADGTETISWTSSATNKATINETTGVITAVDAGDTIIAYEVTNKATSKIVVKGSLTITVIPVVVPGAVVTGLGVLQMGETTTATADTTEPGAGGWTSSNPTVASVNETTGTVEALKAGTTNIGYTVSTSSKVNSKAITVYAAAIVNNPSIGIVQVGAGPVIPTSFTPSDSTEIITWTSTDTDKAAVDETTGVITAVEAGDTIIAYEVTKKATGNIVAKGSLAITVIAAVVPGAPVNGLNVLQIGETITAAAATTEAGAGGWTSSNPTVAAVDSITGVVTALKAGTTNISYTVSTSGNLNSKAITVYAAATVNNPSIGVVKVGAGAVTPTGFTAPRAGESITWISSDPAKASVDAPTGAITAVAAGNTTISYTVNNGSRIVAKGSLIIAVQS
;
A
#
# COMPACT_ATOMS: atom_id res chain seq x y z
N MET A 1 -39.49 -57.21 11.16
CA MET A 1 -39.99 -58.59 11.04
C MET A 1 -38.82 -59.56 11.19
N SER A 2 -38.93 -60.42 12.21
CA SER A 2 -38.28 -61.73 12.45
C SER A 2 -36.78 -61.88 12.80
N GLY A 3 -36.51 -62.60 13.92
CA GLY A 3 -35.30 -63.39 14.25
C GLY A 3 -34.47 -62.87 15.45
N ILE A 4 -34.80 -63.13 16.73
CA ILE A 4 -34.53 -64.32 17.60
C ILE A 4 -33.06 -64.53 18.04
N CYS A 5 -32.87 -64.58 19.39
CA CYS A 5 -31.82 -65.20 20.25
C CYS A 5 -30.33 -64.81 20.10
N SER A 6 -29.67 -64.28 21.15
CA SER A 6 -29.08 -64.95 22.34
C SER A 6 -27.65 -65.51 22.11
N CYS A 7 -26.65 -64.92 22.78
CA CYS A 7 -25.31 -65.46 23.11
C CYS A 7 -24.75 -64.56 24.24
N ILE A 8 -24.70 -64.99 25.51
CA ILE A 8 -23.73 -65.88 26.17
C ILE A 8 -22.28 -65.36 26.19
N GLN A 9 -21.79 -65.31 27.43
CA GLN A 9 -20.48 -64.94 27.96
C GLN A 9 -19.23 -65.51 27.27
N GLN A 10 -18.14 -64.75 27.37
CA GLN A 10 -16.72 -65.13 27.50
C GLN A 10 -15.92 -63.82 27.73
N SER A 11 -14.80 -63.69 28.44
CA SER A 11 -14.05 -64.48 29.41
C SER A 11 -12.94 -63.54 29.94
N ILE A 12 -12.73 -63.46 31.25
CA ILE A 12 -11.52 -62.84 31.84
C ILE A 12 -10.42 -63.89 31.83
N VAL A 13 -9.35 -63.61 31.08
CA VAL A 13 -8.10 -64.36 31.10
C VAL A 13 -7.17 -63.71 32.12
N LEU A 14 -6.99 -64.35 33.28
CA LEU A 14 -5.89 -64.03 34.20
C LEU A 14 -4.73 -65.00 33.88
N ARG A 15 -3.65 -64.48 33.31
CA ARG A 15 -2.38 -65.20 33.14
C ARG A 15 -1.71 -65.35 34.51
N ILE A 16 -1.44 -66.58 34.93
CA ILE A 16 -0.42 -66.89 35.92
C ILE A 16 0.54 -67.89 35.25
N THR A 17 1.79 -67.49 35.08
CA THR A 17 2.91 -68.33 34.62
C THR A 17 4.06 -68.18 35.60
N GLY A 18 4.65 -69.32 35.99
CA GLY A 18 5.80 -69.45 36.90
C GLY A 18 5.34 -69.77 38.33
N GLU A 19 5.81 -70.79 39.03
CA GLU A 19 7.03 -71.58 38.87
C GLU A 19 6.89 -72.89 39.67
N ASP A 20 7.58 -73.93 39.23
CA ASP A 20 7.65 -75.27 39.82
C ASP A 20 8.16 -75.25 41.27
N ASP A 21 7.53 -76.06 42.12
CA ASP A 21 8.15 -77.11 42.94
C ASP A 21 7.37 -77.40 44.25
N ILE A 22 7.46 -78.66 44.69
CA ILE A 22 7.07 -79.19 46.01
C ILE A 22 5.60 -79.66 46.15
N LEU A 23 5.25 -80.76 45.46
CA LEU A 23 4.29 -81.74 45.98
C LEU A 23 4.91 -83.13 46.07
N LYS A 24 5.80 -83.31 47.06
CA LYS A 24 6.15 -84.61 47.64
C LYS A 24 6.22 -84.48 49.16
N LYS A 25 5.07 -84.66 49.85
CA LYS A 25 4.91 -85.44 51.10
C LYS A 25 3.56 -85.19 51.77
N ASN A 26 3.00 -86.28 52.31
CA ASN A 26 1.97 -86.38 53.37
C ASN A 26 0.47 -86.36 52.99
N THR A 27 0.00 -87.51 52.54
CA THR A 27 -1.39 -87.94 52.29
C THR A 27 -2.23 -88.23 53.55
N LYS A 28 -2.07 -87.49 54.67
CA LYS A 28 -2.84 -87.78 55.92
C LYS A 28 -3.59 -86.60 56.55
N PHE A 29 -3.59 -85.42 55.95
CA PHE A 29 -4.33 -84.25 56.50
C PHE A 29 -5.69 -83.98 55.83
N SER A 30 -6.10 -84.80 54.84
CA SER A 30 -7.27 -84.55 54.00
C SER A 30 -8.60 -85.13 54.51
N TRP A 31 -8.63 -85.90 55.60
CA TRP A 31 -9.85 -86.59 56.06
C TRP A 31 -10.53 -85.96 57.28
N LEU A 32 -9.89 -85.01 57.98
CA LEU A 32 -10.49 -84.32 59.14
C LEU A 32 -11.29 -83.07 58.78
N VAL A 33 -10.97 -82.40 57.66
CA VAL A 33 -11.69 -81.18 57.22
C VAL A 33 -13.01 -81.51 56.50
N LEU A 34 -13.13 -82.72 55.92
CA LEU A 34 -14.35 -83.16 55.24
C LEU A 34 -15.45 -83.63 56.22
N ALA A 35 -15.07 -84.15 57.39
CA ALA A 35 -16.02 -84.65 58.39
C ALA A 35 -16.69 -83.54 59.22
N MET A 36 -16.07 -82.36 59.36
CA MET A 36 -16.68 -81.18 60.01
C MET A 36 -17.70 -80.45 59.13
N PHE A 37 -17.72 -80.71 57.81
CA PHE A 37 -18.65 -80.08 56.88
C PHE A 37 -20.01 -80.80 56.76
N ILE A 38 -20.14 -82.02 57.28
CA ILE A 38 -21.37 -82.84 57.13
C ILE A 38 -22.28 -82.77 58.38
N TRP A 39 -21.79 -82.27 59.53
CA TRP A 39 -22.62 -82.17 60.74
C TRP A 39 -23.50 -80.90 60.78
N THR A 40 -23.20 -79.86 60.00
CA THR A 40 -24.04 -78.65 59.91
C THR A 40 -25.24 -78.78 58.97
N ILE A 41 -25.37 -79.87 58.21
CA ILE A 41 -26.43 -80.06 57.21
C ILE A 41 -27.70 -80.71 57.79
N VAL A 42 -27.64 -81.32 58.99
CA VAL A 42 -28.77 -82.10 59.55
C VAL A 42 -29.65 -81.32 60.54
N PHE A 43 -29.20 -80.18 61.08
CA PHE A 43 -30.01 -79.33 61.95
C PHE A 43 -30.11 -77.91 61.39
N GLY A 44 -30.97 -77.75 60.38
CA GLY A 44 -31.37 -76.44 59.86
C GLY A 44 -32.09 -75.64 60.94
N ILE A 45 -31.46 -74.58 61.41
CA ILE A 45 -32.16 -73.47 62.06
C ILE A 45 -32.91 -72.76 60.93
N PRO A 46 -34.24 -72.56 61.00
CA PRO A 46 -34.94 -71.82 59.96
C PRO A 46 -34.38 -70.40 59.92
N THR A 47 -33.71 -70.06 58.82
CA THR A 47 -33.43 -68.66 58.51
C THR A 47 -34.75 -68.00 58.15
N PRO A 48 -35.08 -66.80 58.68
CA PRO A 48 -36.20 -66.06 58.15
C PRO A 48 -35.93 -65.75 56.68
N SER A 49 -36.69 -66.38 55.78
CA SER A 49 -36.65 -66.09 54.35
C SER A 49 -37.16 -64.67 54.13
N ALA A 50 -36.31 -63.82 53.54
CA ALA A 50 -36.77 -62.59 52.92
C ALA A 50 -37.62 -62.98 51.70
N TYR A 51 -38.92 -62.68 51.74
CA TYR A 51 -39.80 -62.86 50.59
C TYR A 51 -39.39 -61.89 49.47
N ALA A 52 -39.19 -62.42 48.27
CA ALA A 52 -38.86 -61.60 47.11
C ALA A 52 -40.03 -60.69 46.74
N SER A 53 -39.71 -59.53 46.15
CA SER A 53 -40.62 -58.41 45.81
C SER A 53 -41.91 -58.80 45.03
N SER A 54 -41.97 -59.97 44.39
CA SER A 54 -43.14 -60.46 43.64
C SER A 54 -44.23 -61.13 44.46
N ASP A 55 -44.02 -61.38 45.76
CA ASP A 55 -44.87 -62.27 46.55
C ASP A 55 -45.82 -61.54 47.53
N LEU A 56 -45.86 -60.21 47.50
CA LEU A 56 -46.73 -59.40 48.37
C LEU A 56 -48.17 -59.36 47.83
N ASN A 57 -49.12 -59.88 48.61
CA ASN A 57 -50.49 -60.15 48.15
C ASN A 57 -51.47 -58.96 48.25
N ASP A 58 -51.10 -57.88 48.92
CA ASP A 58 -51.98 -56.77 49.31
C ASP A 58 -51.56 -55.40 48.75
N ILE A 59 -50.57 -55.36 47.85
CA ILE A 59 -50.06 -54.09 47.28
C ILE A 59 -50.50 -53.83 45.84
N ASN A 60 -51.13 -54.80 45.16
CA ASN A 60 -51.50 -54.66 43.76
C ASN A 60 -52.55 -53.56 43.56
N GLY A 61 -52.22 -52.55 42.74
CA GLY A 61 -53.07 -51.37 42.50
C GLY A 61 -53.03 -50.33 43.61
N HIS A 62 -52.24 -50.55 44.67
CA HIS A 62 -52.04 -49.59 45.74
C HIS A 62 -51.15 -48.43 45.27
N TRP A 63 -51.45 -47.19 45.65
CA TRP A 63 -50.72 -46.00 45.19
C TRP A 63 -49.22 -46.02 45.56
N ALA A 64 -48.87 -46.67 46.67
CA ALA A 64 -47.48 -46.83 47.13
C ALA A 64 -46.77 -48.07 46.55
N GLN A 65 -47.42 -48.88 45.70
CA GLN A 65 -46.92 -50.18 45.23
C GLN A 65 -45.48 -50.11 44.72
N SER A 66 -45.19 -49.19 43.80
CA SER A 66 -43.86 -49.09 43.19
C SER A 66 -42.75 -48.79 44.21
N GLN A 67 -43.03 -47.94 45.22
CA GLN A 67 -42.04 -47.62 46.25
C GLN A 67 -41.85 -48.77 47.24
N ILE A 68 -42.94 -49.49 47.56
CA ILE A 68 -42.88 -50.72 48.38
C ILE A 68 -41.99 -51.75 47.68
N GLU A 69 -42.27 -52.06 46.41
CA GLU A 69 -41.51 -53.02 45.62
C GLU A 69 -40.02 -52.64 45.54
N ASN A 70 -39.71 -51.34 45.39
CA ASN A 70 -38.35 -50.82 45.31
C ASN A 70 -37.57 -51.00 46.62
N LEU A 71 -38.13 -50.53 47.75
CA LEU A 71 -37.45 -50.63 49.05
C LEU A 71 -37.39 -52.08 49.56
N THR A 72 -38.35 -52.92 49.21
CA THR A 72 -38.31 -54.36 49.50
C THR A 72 -37.26 -55.08 48.65
N ALA A 73 -37.13 -54.78 47.36
CA ALA A 73 -36.08 -55.35 46.52
C ALA A 73 -34.66 -55.00 47.01
N GLN A 74 -34.50 -53.83 47.66
CA GLN A 74 -33.24 -53.42 48.28
C GLN A 74 -33.02 -53.97 49.69
N ASN A 75 -33.93 -54.79 50.24
CA ASN A 75 -33.91 -55.29 51.62
C ASN A 75 -33.96 -54.19 52.69
N ASN A 76 -34.48 -53.00 52.35
CA ASN A 76 -34.63 -51.88 53.28
C ASN A 76 -35.86 -52.05 54.19
N ILE A 77 -36.91 -52.68 53.68
CA ILE A 77 -38.14 -53.02 54.40
C ILE A 77 -38.67 -54.38 53.94
N SER A 78 -39.33 -55.11 54.84
CA SER A 78 -39.91 -56.43 54.54
C SER A 78 -41.41 -56.47 54.86
N GLY A 79 -42.13 -57.33 54.14
CA GLY A 79 -43.49 -57.71 54.49
C GLY A 79 -43.54 -58.67 55.69
N TYR A 80 -44.74 -59.09 56.04
CA TYR A 80 -45.02 -60.01 57.13
C TYR A 80 -44.91 -61.48 56.67
N PRO A 81 -44.74 -62.43 57.61
CA PRO A 81 -44.66 -63.86 57.29
C PRO A 81 -45.87 -64.44 56.55
N ASP A 82 -47.01 -63.76 56.60
CA ASP A 82 -48.26 -64.10 55.93
C ASP A 82 -48.31 -63.67 54.44
N GLY A 83 -47.23 -63.09 53.93
CA GLY A 83 -47.12 -62.61 52.54
C GLY A 83 -47.76 -61.25 52.29
N SER A 84 -48.19 -60.53 53.33
CA SER A 84 -48.74 -59.18 53.20
C SER A 84 -47.71 -58.10 53.56
N PHE A 85 -47.86 -56.89 53.03
CA PHE A 85 -47.08 -55.72 53.42
C PHE A 85 -47.78 -54.85 54.48
N LYS A 86 -49.11 -54.89 54.48
CA LYS A 86 -50.05 -54.08 55.29
C LYS A 86 -49.84 -52.57 55.07
N PRO A 87 -50.03 -52.06 53.84
CA PRO A 87 -49.70 -50.67 53.49
C PRO A 87 -50.44 -49.64 54.34
N ASP A 88 -51.69 -49.90 54.70
CA ASP A 88 -52.54 -48.98 55.48
C ASP A 88 -52.37 -49.14 57.00
N GLN A 89 -51.56 -50.08 57.47
CA GLN A 89 -51.29 -50.24 58.89
C GLN A 89 -50.35 -49.12 59.38
N THR A 90 -50.61 -48.58 60.57
CA THR A 90 -49.72 -47.61 61.21
C THR A 90 -48.35 -48.21 61.53
N ILE A 91 -47.30 -47.41 61.40
CA ILE A 91 -45.91 -47.83 61.66
C ILE A 91 -45.40 -47.28 63.00
N THR A 92 -44.61 -48.08 63.71
CA THR A 92 -43.97 -47.66 64.96
C THR A 92 -42.73 -46.79 64.70
N ARG A 93 -42.32 -46.00 65.71
CA ARG A 93 -41.08 -45.22 65.68
C ARG A 93 -39.84 -46.11 65.44
N ALA A 94 -39.78 -47.28 66.06
CA ALA A 94 -38.66 -48.22 65.87
C ALA A 94 -38.61 -48.77 64.44
N GLU A 95 -39.74 -49.20 63.89
CA GLU A 95 -39.80 -49.67 62.50
C GLU A 95 -39.37 -48.57 61.53
N PHE A 96 -39.85 -47.34 61.72
CA PHE A 96 -39.47 -46.21 60.88
C PHE A 96 -37.97 -45.91 60.94
N ALA A 97 -37.37 -45.91 62.14
CA ALA A 97 -35.93 -45.72 62.33
C ALA A 97 -35.11 -46.81 61.63
N VAL A 98 -35.53 -48.08 61.72
CA VAL A 98 -34.85 -49.21 61.06
C VAL A 98 -34.85 -49.05 59.55
N VAL A 99 -35.99 -48.71 58.96
CA VAL A 99 -36.10 -48.53 57.51
C VAL A 99 -35.23 -47.37 57.04
N LEU A 100 -35.20 -46.25 57.78
CA LEU A 100 -34.32 -45.12 57.47
C LEU A 100 -32.83 -45.49 57.50
N VAL A 101 -32.38 -46.16 58.56
CA VAL A 101 -30.98 -46.57 58.71
C VAL A 101 -30.55 -47.49 57.57
N LYS A 102 -31.39 -48.45 57.20
CA LYS A 102 -31.12 -49.37 56.08
C LYS A 102 -31.12 -48.64 54.74
N ALA A 103 -32.14 -47.82 54.49
CA ALA A 103 -32.31 -47.19 53.19
C ALA A 103 -31.24 -46.11 52.90
N PHE A 104 -30.79 -45.39 53.93
CA PHE A 104 -29.65 -44.47 53.84
C PHE A 104 -28.28 -45.16 54.00
N LYS A 105 -28.27 -46.48 54.20
CA LYS A 105 -27.07 -47.32 54.37
C LYS A 105 -26.10 -46.76 55.42
N LEU A 106 -26.65 -46.33 56.55
CA LEU A 106 -25.85 -45.71 57.60
C LEU A 106 -24.97 -46.76 58.27
N GLU A 107 -23.70 -46.41 58.48
CA GLU A 107 -22.78 -47.25 59.24
C GLU A 107 -23.24 -47.38 60.68
N ALA A 108 -23.15 -48.58 61.23
CA ALA A 108 -23.51 -48.85 62.62
C ALA A 108 -22.66 -47.97 63.56
N LYS A 109 -23.33 -47.25 64.46
CA LYS A 109 -22.70 -46.34 65.41
C LYS A 109 -23.29 -46.54 66.80
N ASN A 110 -22.43 -46.43 67.80
CA ASN A 110 -22.86 -46.40 69.20
C ASN A 110 -23.43 -45.00 69.49
N GLY A 111 -24.74 -44.91 69.67
CA GLY A 111 -25.47 -43.70 70.04
C GLY A 111 -25.92 -43.70 71.49
N GLU A 112 -26.92 -42.88 71.80
CA GLU A 112 -27.54 -42.88 73.12
C GLU A 112 -28.24 -44.21 73.39
N ASP A 113 -27.99 -44.78 74.58
CA ASP A 113 -28.73 -45.94 75.08
C ASP A 113 -30.01 -45.48 75.77
N PHE A 114 -31.17 -45.80 75.17
CA PHE A 114 -32.47 -45.52 75.77
C PHE A 114 -32.92 -46.69 76.65
N THR A 115 -33.41 -46.38 77.85
CA THR A 115 -33.81 -47.37 78.87
C THR A 115 -34.86 -48.37 78.39
N ASP A 116 -35.77 -47.95 77.52
CA ASP A 116 -36.86 -48.75 76.94
C ASP A 116 -36.46 -49.51 75.66
N THR A 117 -35.19 -49.43 75.24
CA THR A 117 -34.67 -50.14 74.06
C THR A 117 -33.70 -51.26 74.40
N ALA A 118 -33.35 -51.45 75.68
CA ALA A 118 -32.29 -52.37 76.12
C ALA A 118 -32.43 -53.80 75.57
N ASP A 119 -33.66 -54.33 75.55
CA ASP A 119 -34.02 -55.67 75.05
C ASP A 119 -34.84 -55.61 73.74
N HIS A 120 -34.86 -54.46 73.05
CA HIS A 120 -35.68 -54.26 71.87
C HIS A 120 -34.93 -54.66 70.59
N TRP A 121 -35.59 -55.35 69.65
CA TRP A 121 -34.98 -55.84 68.41
C TRP A 121 -34.38 -54.73 67.53
N ALA A 122 -34.89 -53.51 67.66
CA ALA A 122 -34.44 -52.34 66.91
C ALA A 122 -33.34 -51.53 67.61
N LYS A 123 -32.83 -51.97 68.77
CA LYS A 123 -31.88 -51.22 69.62
C LYS A 123 -30.73 -50.62 68.82
N ASP A 124 -30.00 -51.46 68.07
CA ASP A 124 -28.79 -51.03 67.37
C ASP A 124 -29.10 -50.03 66.24
N TYR A 125 -30.25 -50.18 65.58
CA TYR A 125 -30.71 -49.24 64.56
C TYR A 125 -31.13 -47.90 65.18
N ILE A 126 -31.81 -47.93 66.32
CA ILE A 126 -32.19 -46.72 67.08
C ILE A 126 -30.95 -45.98 67.56
N ALA A 127 -29.97 -46.69 68.11
CA ALA A 127 -28.68 -46.13 68.52
C ALA A 127 -27.95 -45.50 67.33
N THR A 128 -27.92 -46.17 66.17
CA THR A 128 -27.30 -45.64 64.95
C THR A 128 -28.02 -44.38 64.43
N ALA A 129 -29.35 -44.36 64.46
CA ALA A 129 -30.15 -43.20 64.06
C ALA A 129 -29.92 -42.01 65.02
N SER A 130 -29.85 -42.26 66.33
CA SER A 130 -29.52 -41.26 67.35
C SER A 130 -28.11 -40.70 67.17
N ALA A 131 -27.11 -41.56 67.05
CA ALA A 131 -25.72 -41.14 66.80
C ALA A 131 -25.55 -40.34 65.50
N SER A 132 -26.41 -40.57 64.52
CA SER A 132 -26.41 -39.85 63.24
C SER A 132 -27.22 -38.55 63.27
N GLY A 133 -27.80 -38.17 64.42
CA GLY A 133 -28.63 -36.98 64.58
C GLY A 133 -30.00 -37.08 63.90
N ILE A 134 -30.44 -38.29 63.54
CA ILE A 134 -31.68 -38.52 62.78
C ILE A 134 -32.87 -38.60 63.71
N ALA A 135 -32.71 -39.27 64.86
CA ALA A 135 -33.79 -39.55 65.80
C ALA A 135 -33.38 -39.20 67.23
N ASN A 136 -34.27 -38.57 67.99
CA ASN A 136 -34.05 -38.25 69.39
C ASN A 136 -35.09 -38.96 70.27
N GLY A 137 -34.70 -39.27 71.51
CA GLY A 137 -35.66 -39.71 72.54
C GLY A 137 -36.55 -38.55 73.04
N TYR A 138 -37.46 -38.84 73.95
CA TYR A 138 -38.40 -37.85 74.50
C TYR A 138 -37.78 -36.91 75.55
N GLY A 139 -36.47 -36.99 75.79
CA GLY A 139 -35.76 -36.17 76.79
C GLY A 139 -35.84 -36.69 78.24
N ASN A 140 -36.54 -37.80 78.47
CA ASN A 140 -36.67 -38.49 79.77
C ASN A 140 -35.85 -39.80 79.85
N GLY A 141 -34.96 -40.05 78.88
CA GLY A 141 -34.19 -41.29 78.78
C GLY A 141 -34.90 -42.45 78.07
N SER A 142 -36.08 -42.22 77.47
CA SER A 142 -36.82 -43.19 76.66
C SER A 142 -36.94 -42.74 75.20
N PHE A 143 -36.97 -43.71 74.28
CA PHE A 143 -37.17 -43.50 72.84
C PHE A 143 -38.62 -43.64 72.39
N GLY A 144 -39.41 -44.47 73.07
CA GLY A 144 -40.75 -44.89 72.63
C GLY A 144 -40.73 -45.80 71.41
N PRO A 145 -40.00 -46.94 71.41
CA PRO A 145 -39.83 -47.75 70.21
C PRO A 145 -41.13 -48.32 69.65
N ASN A 146 -42.10 -48.63 70.51
CA ASN A 146 -43.40 -49.19 70.13
C ASN A 146 -44.50 -48.14 69.90
N ASP A 147 -44.19 -46.85 70.11
CA ASP A 147 -45.16 -45.79 69.86
C ASP A 147 -45.40 -45.65 68.36
N ILE A 148 -46.63 -45.33 67.98
CA ILE A 148 -46.96 -44.98 66.60
C ILE A 148 -46.33 -43.63 66.27
N ILE A 149 -45.58 -43.56 65.17
CA ILE A 149 -44.89 -42.34 64.78
C ILE A 149 -45.88 -41.29 64.24
N THR A 150 -45.69 -40.04 64.66
CA THR A 150 -46.49 -38.92 64.14
C THR A 150 -45.89 -38.34 62.86
N ARG A 151 -46.71 -37.66 62.05
CA ARG A 151 -46.26 -37.04 60.79
C ARG A 151 -45.21 -35.95 61.00
N GLU A 152 -45.28 -35.19 62.10
CA GLU A 152 -44.23 -34.21 62.44
C GLU A 152 -42.90 -34.87 62.85
N GLN A 153 -42.95 -36.04 63.51
CA GLN A 153 -41.75 -36.84 63.80
C GLN A 153 -41.15 -37.43 62.53
N VAL A 154 -41.99 -37.94 61.61
CA VAL A 154 -41.56 -38.41 60.29
C VAL A 154 -40.81 -37.29 59.55
N ALA A 155 -41.35 -36.07 59.53
CA ALA A 155 -40.72 -34.91 58.87
C ALA A 155 -39.33 -34.62 59.43
N VAL A 156 -39.19 -34.55 60.75
CA VAL A 156 -37.89 -34.32 61.41
C VAL A 156 -36.88 -35.41 61.04
N MET A 157 -37.28 -36.67 61.16
CA MET A 157 -36.37 -37.79 60.92
C MET A 157 -35.90 -37.84 59.46
N VAL A 158 -36.78 -37.61 58.48
CA VAL A 158 -36.37 -37.67 57.06
C VAL A 158 -35.55 -36.47 56.62
N VAL A 159 -35.82 -35.27 57.15
CA VAL A 159 -35.02 -34.06 56.87
C VAL A 159 -33.62 -34.22 57.42
N ASN A 160 -33.50 -34.73 58.65
CA ASN A 160 -32.20 -34.99 59.27
C ASN A 160 -31.42 -36.10 58.54
N ALA A 161 -32.09 -37.20 58.17
CA ALA A 161 -31.46 -38.30 57.43
C ALA A 161 -30.94 -37.85 56.06
N ALA A 162 -31.74 -37.03 55.34
CA ALA A 162 -31.37 -36.49 54.04
C ALA A 162 -30.41 -35.28 54.13
N LYS A 163 -30.13 -34.77 55.34
CA LYS A 163 -29.29 -33.59 55.60
C LYS A 163 -29.68 -32.39 54.74
N LEU A 164 -30.97 -32.14 54.64
CA LEU A 164 -31.50 -31.07 53.79
C LEU A 164 -31.28 -29.70 54.45
N ASP A 165 -30.98 -28.70 53.63
CA ASP A 165 -30.90 -27.32 54.10
C ASP A 165 -32.26 -26.85 54.59
N THR A 166 -32.27 -26.24 55.77
CA THR A 166 -33.48 -25.76 56.43
C THR A 166 -34.15 -24.66 55.61
N VAL A 167 -35.41 -24.89 55.24
CA VAL A 167 -36.26 -23.89 54.59
C VAL A 167 -37.14 -23.22 55.63
N THR A 168 -37.19 -21.88 55.61
CA THR A 168 -37.96 -21.06 56.57
C THR A 168 -39.15 -20.34 55.93
N THR A 169 -39.73 -20.93 54.89
CA THR A 169 -40.84 -20.29 54.15
C THR A 169 -42.12 -20.31 54.99
N GLY A 170 -42.86 -19.20 55.00
CA GLY A 170 -43.98 -18.96 55.92
C GLY A 170 -45.16 -19.96 55.85
N LYS A 171 -46.00 -19.90 56.88
CA LYS A 171 -47.12 -20.83 57.17
C LYS A 171 -47.93 -21.19 55.92
N SER A 172 -47.90 -22.47 55.54
CA SER A 172 -48.58 -22.98 54.33
C SER A 172 -49.79 -23.89 54.60
N PHE A 173 -49.95 -24.39 55.83
CA PHE A 173 -51.01 -25.34 56.20
C PHE A 173 -52.08 -24.70 57.10
N SER A 174 -53.32 -25.18 57.01
CA SER A 174 -54.44 -24.65 57.80
C SER A 174 -54.32 -24.92 59.31
N ASP A 175 -53.63 -26.00 59.68
CA ASP A 175 -53.36 -26.46 61.04
C ASP A 175 -51.89 -26.21 61.44
N TYR A 176 -51.24 -25.21 60.82
CA TYR A 176 -49.83 -24.91 61.07
C TYR A 176 -49.52 -24.63 62.55
N ASP A 177 -50.46 -23.98 63.27
CA ASP A 177 -50.31 -23.66 64.69
C ASP A 177 -50.36 -24.90 65.61
N GLU A 178 -50.77 -26.05 65.08
CA GLU A 178 -50.72 -27.33 65.78
C GLU A 178 -49.35 -28.01 65.64
N ILE A 179 -48.48 -27.54 64.74
CA ILE A 179 -47.13 -28.10 64.57
C ILE A 179 -46.29 -27.74 65.80
N SER A 180 -45.68 -28.75 66.42
CA SER A 180 -44.79 -28.51 67.54
C SER A 180 -43.61 -27.62 67.15
N ALA A 181 -43.22 -26.69 68.02
CA ALA A 181 -42.14 -25.72 67.75
C ALA A 181 -40.80 -26.37 67.34
N TRP A 182 -40.51 -27.58 67.83
CA TRP A 182 -39.31 -28.34 67.48
C TRP A 182 -39.38 -28.98 66.08
N ALA A 183 -40.57 -29.15 65.51
CA ALA A 183 -40.78 -29.78 64.22
C ALA A 183 -40.99 -28.78 63.08
N THR A 184 -41.36 -27.53 63.39
CA THR A 184 -41.76 -26.50 62.42
C THR A 184 -40.82 -26.40 61.22
N SER A 185 -39.54 -26.15 61.44
CA SER A 185 -38.57 -26.00 60.35
C SER A 185 -38.41 -27.27 59.50
N SER A 186 -38.57 -28.45 60.11
CA SER A 186 -38.48 -29.72 59.38
C SER A 186 -39.74 -29.98 58.56
N VAL A 187 -40.91 -29.61 59.06
CA VAL A 187 -42.17 -29.67 58.30
C VAL A 187 -42.11 -28.75 57.09
N ASP A 188 -41.64 -27.51 57.27
CA ASP A 188 -41.46 -26.55 56.17
C ASP A 188 -40.47 -27.07 55.14
N THR A 189 -39.34 -27.62 55.59
CA THR A 189 -38.31 -28.19 54.73
C THR A 189 -38.82 -29.41 53.96
N ALA A 190 -39.50 -30.34 54.63
CA ALA A 190 -40.04 -31.55 54.00
C ALA A 190 -41.13 -31.23 52.98
N SER A 191 -42.02 -30.27 53.29
CA SER A 191 -43.08 -29.80 52.39
C SER A 191 -42.51 -29.09 51.16
N SER A 192 -41.58 -28.15 51.39
CA SER A 192 -40.93 -27.39 50.31
C SER A 192 -40.15 -28.27 49.34
N ASN A 193 -39.52 -29.34 49.87
CA ASN A 193 -38.82 -30.34 49.07
C ASN A 193 -39.76 -31.41 48.45
N LYS A 194 -41.08 -31.31 48.66
CA LYS A 194 -42.11 -32.26 48.20
C LYS A 194 -41.88 -33.69 48.68
N ILE A 195 -41.25 -33.84 49.84
CA ILE A 195 -41.00 -35.13 50.49
C ILE A 195 -42.26 -35.59 51.22
N ILE A 196 -42.95 -34.66 51.88
CA ILE A 196 -44.26 -34.88 52.51
C ILE A 196 -45.24 -33.87 51.97
N ALA A 197 -46.36 -34.33 51.42
CA ALA A 197 -47.47 -33.47 51.03
C ALA A 197 -48.48 -33.31 52.18
N GLY A 198 -49.15 -32.15 52.20
CA GLY A 198 -50.37 -31.96 52.98
C GLY A 198 -51.55 -32.73 52.39
N TYR A 199 -52.66 -32.75 53.12
CA TYR A 199 -53.90 -33.35 52.69
C TYR A 199 -54.69 -32.42 51.74
N PRO A 200 -55.67 -32.96 50.96
CA PRO A 200 -56.49 -32.15 50.06
C PRO A 200 -57.26 -31.00 50.72
N ASP A 201 -57.47 -31.07 52.05
CA ASP A 201 -58.09 -30.02 52.88
C ASP A 201 -57.12 -28.92 53.32
N ASN A 202 -55.88 -28.93 52.81
CA ASN A 202 -54.77 -28.03 53.16
C ASN A 202 -54.22 -28.19 54.60
N SER A 203 -54.52 -29.30 55.28
CA SER A 203 -53.93 -29.64 56.57
C SER A 203 -52.65 -30.48 56.44
N PHE A 204 -51.76 -30.39 57.42
CA PHE A 204 -50.58 -31.26 57.54
C PHE A 204 -50.83 -32.47 58.46
N LYS A 205 -51.67 -32.30 59.48
CA LYS A 205 -52.00 -33.21 60.59
C LYS A 205 -50.75 -33.62 61.38
N PRO A 206 -50.07 -32.68 62.07
CA PRO A 206 -48.76 -32.93 62.68
C PRO A 206 -48.74 -34.10 63.68
N GLN A 207 -49.77 -34.23 64.52
CA GLN A 207 -49.91 -35.33 65.49
C GLN A 207 -50.59 -36.57 64.90
N GLY A 208 -51.01 -36.54 63.63
CA GLY A 208 -51.59 -37.70 62.96
C GLY A 208 -50.55 -38.81 62.81
N SER A 209 -51.01 -40.06 62.92
CA SER A 209 -50.16 -41.25 62.72
C SER A 209 -49.81 -41.45 61.25
N ALA A 210 -48.60 -41.96 60.99
CA ALA A 210 -48.19 -42.38 59.64
C ALA A 210 -48.46 -43.87 59.41
N THR A 211 -48.92 -44.20 58.21
CA THR A 211 -49.04 -45.58 57.70
C THR A 211 -47.70 -46.10 57.16
N ARG A 212 -47.57 -47.42 57.02
CA ARG A 212 -46.41 -48.07 56.40
C ARG A 212 -46.22 -47.60 54.95
N ALA A 213 -47.30 -47.40 54.20
CA ALA A 213 -47.26 -46.87 52.84
C ALA A 213 -46.74 -45.43 52.77
N GLU A 214 -47.22 -44.54 53.65
CA GLU A 214 -46.71 -43.18 53.73
C GLU A 214 -45.22 -43.17 54.10
N ALA A 215 -44.82 -44.00 55.07
CA ALA A 215 -43.43 -44.09 55.50
C ALA A 215 -42.47 -44.45 54.35
N VAL A 216 -42.78 -45.48 53.56
CA VAL A 216 -41.91 -45.89 52.45
C VAL A 216 -41.84 -44.86 51.34
N VAL A 217 -42.95 -44.18 51.04
CA VAL A 217 -42.96 -43.13 50.00
C VAL A 217 -42.14 -41.93 50.44
N VAL A 218 -42.32 -41.48 51.69
CA VAL A 218 -41.56 -40.35 52.24
C VAL A 218 -40.07 -40.67 52.31
N ILE A 219 -39.69 -41.90 52.71
CA ILE A 219 -38.29 -42.35 52.72
C ILE A 219 -37.73 -42.42 51.29
N GLY A 220 -38.49 -42.96 50.33
CA GLY A 220 -38.07 -43.00 48.92
C GLY A 220 -37.81 -41.59 48.36
N GLN A 221 -38.72 -40.64 48.62
CA GLN A 221 -38.55 -39.25 48.20
C GLN A 221 -37.35 -38.58 48.90
N SER A 222 -37.15 -38.83 50.20
CA SER A 222 -36.02 -38.24 50.91
C SER A 222 -34.68 -38.77 50.41
N ILE A 223 -34.58 -40.05 50.03
CA ILE A 223 -33.38 -40.62 49.39
C ILE A 223 -33.09 -39.92 48.07
N ILE A 224 -34.11 -39.75 47.21
CA ILE A 224 -33.97 -39.01 45.94
C ILE A 224 -33.47 -37.58 46.19
N LYS A 225 -33.95 -36.93 47.27
CA LYS A 225 -33.50 -35.60 47.67
C LYS A 225 -32.17 -35.58 48.40
N ALA A 226 -31.64 -36.70 48.88
CA ALA A 226 -30.35 -36.78 49.54
C ALA A 226 -29.18 -37.02 48.57
N VAL A 227 -29.43 -37.54 47.36
CA VAL A 227 -28.36 -37.83 46.39
C VAL A 227 -27.58 -36.56 46.04
N PRO A 228 -26.24 -36.53 46.09
CA PRO A 228 -25.48 -35.35 45.68
C PRO A 228 -25.82 -34.93 44.25
N GLY A 229 -25.88 -33.62 43.97
CA GLY A 229 -26.02 -33.14 42.60
C GLY A 229 -24.84 -33.60 41.73
N ALA A 230 -25.00 -33.59 40.40
CA ALA A 230 -23.95 -34.09 39.51
C ALA A 230 -22.67 -33.24 39.61
N GLU A 231 -21.51 -33.88 39.75
CA GLU A 231 -20.23 -33.20 39.74
C GLU A 231 -19.91 -32.70 38.32
N ILE A 232 -19.65 -31.40 38.17
CA ILE A 232 -19.39 -30.77 36.87
C ILE A 232 -17.88 -30.63 36.63
N ASN A 233 -17.42 -31.27 35.56
CA ASN A 233 -16.03 -31.30 35.11
C ASN A 233 -15.89 -30.70 33.69
N GLY A 234 -14.66 -30.41 33.26
CA GLY A 234 -14.37 -29.90 31.90
C GLY A 234 -14.63 -28.40 31.69
N LEU A 235 -15.00 -27.68 32.75
CA LEU A 235 -15.24 -26.23 32.74
C LEU A 235 -14.16 -25.46 33.50
N GLY A 236 -13.80 -24.28 32.95
CA GLY A 236 -12.80 -23.35 33.49
C GLY A 236 -12.78 -22.05 32.69
N VAL A 237 -11.68 -21.80 31.98
CA VAL A 237 -11.49 -20.59 31.16
C VAL A 237 -11.46 -20.95 29.67
N LEU A 238 -12.08 -20.11 28.83
CA LEU A 238 -12.08 -20.23 27.37
C LEU A 238 -11.66 -18.92 26.72
N GLN A 239 -11.15 -19.02 25.49
CA GLN A 239 -11.07 -17.88 24.59
C GLN A 239 -12.33 -17.81 23.71
N MET A 240 -12.72 -16.60 23.29
CA MET A 240 -13.87 -16.40 22.39
C MET A 240 -13.72 -17.24 21.11
N GLY A 241 -14.77 -17.95 20.72
CA GLY A 241 -14.79 -18.87 19.57
C GLY A 241 -14.35 -20.30 19.87
N GLU A 242 -13.83 -20.59 21.08
CA GLU A 242 -13.49 -21.95 21.48
C GLU A 242 -14.69 -22.77 21.96
N THR A 243 -14.52 -24.09 21.92
CA THR A 243 -15.46 -25.05 22.50
C THR A 243 -14.76 -25.93 23.54
N THR A 244 -15.45 -26.25 24.63
CA THR A 244 -15.08 -27.34 25.56
C THR A 244 -16.24 -28.32 25.70
N THR A 245 -16.00 -29.46 26.33
CA THR A 245 -17.06 -30.41 26.71
C THR A 245 -17.14 -30.47 28.22
N ALA A 246 -18.27 -30.04 28.76
CA ALA A 246 -18.61 -30.23 30.15
C ALA A 246 -19.13 -31.66 30.36
N THR A 247 -18.71 -32.30 31.44
CA THR A 247 -19.23 -33.61 31.84
C THR A 247 -19.85 -33.52 33.23
N ALA A 248 -20.93 -34.25 33.42
CA ALA A 248 -21.66 -34.34 34.66
C ALA A 248 -21.64 -35.78 35.15
N THR A 249 -21.03 -36.02 36.31
CA THR A 249 -20.94 -37.34 36.93
C THR A 249 -21.93 -37.41 38.10
N THR A 250 -22.86 -38.37 38.06
CA THR A 250 -23.83 -38.62 39.12
C THR A 250 -23.97 -40.12 39.39
N THR A 251 -24.33 -40.47 40.62
CA THR A 251 -24.71 -41.83 41.01
C THR A 251 -26.17 -42.14 40.67
N GLU A 252 -26.94 -41.15 40.22
CA GLU A 252 -28.33 -41.32 39.78
C GLU A 252 -28.42 -41.97 38.40
N ALA A 253 -29.35 -42.92 38.25
CA ALA A 253 -29.69 -43.48 36.94
C ALA A 253 -30.65 -42.53 36.21
N GLY A 254 -30.18 -41.89 35.14
CA GLY A 254 -30.99 -41.03 34.28
C GLY A 254 -30.18 -39.93 33.61
N ALA A 255 -30.62 -39.46 32.45
CA ALA A 255 -30.03 -38.29 31.78
C ALA A 255 -30.51 -36.99 32.46
N GLY A 256 -29.67 -35.97 32.46
CA GLY A 256 -30.01 -34.61 32.87
C GLY A 256 -29.89 -33.64 31.70
N GLY A 257 -30.12 -32.36 31.98
CA GLY A 257 -30.05 -31.28 30.98
C GLY A 257 -29.05 -30.20 31.36
N TRP A 258 -28.29 -29.71 30.38
CA TRP A 258 -27.40 -28.57 30.53
C TRP A 258 -28.11 -27.24 30.20
N THR A 259 -27.74 -26.19 30.92
CA THR A 259 -28.22 -24.81 30.69
C THR A 259 -27.10 -23.79 30.91
N SER A 260 -27.24 -22.62 30.29
CA SER A 260 -26.36 -21.45 30.48
C SER A 260 -27.17 -20.28 31.02
N SER A 261 -26.65 -19.58 32.02
CA SER A 261 -27.31 -18.39 32.60
C SER A 261 -27.32 -17.19 31.66
N ASP A 262 -26.31 -17.08 30.80
CA ASP A 262 -26.21 -16.07 29.75
C ASP A 262 -25.71 -16.72 28.44
N PRO A 263 -26.64 -17.14 27.57
CA PRO A 263 -26.33 -17.70 26.25
C PRO A 263 -25.61 -16.74 25.31
N SER A 264 -25.60 -15.43 25.57
CA SER A 264 -24.86 -14.47 24.73
C SER A 264 -23.35 -14.52 24.96
N ILE A 265 -22.92 -15.04 26.12
CA ILE A 265 -21.52 -15.23 26.50
C ILE A 265 -21.05 -16.64 26.11
N ALA A 266 -21.80 -17.67 26.51
CA ALA A 266 -21.53 -19.05 26.10
C ALA A 266 -22.82 -19.87 26.04
N ILE A 267 -22.94 -20.70 25.00
CA ILE A 267 -24.03 -21.66 24.83
C ILE A 267 -23.57 -23.07 25.23
N VAL A 268 -24.49 -23.90 25.69
CA VAL A 268 -24.22 -25.32 26.00
C VAL A 268 -25.25 -26.21 25.32
N ASP A 269 -24.79 -27.31 24.72
CA ASP A 269 -25.68 -28.34 24.20
C ASP A 269 -26.38 -29.09 25.34
N VAL A 270 -27.71 -29.10 25.31
CA VAL A 270 -28.55 -29.58 26.41
C VAL A 270 -28.30 -31.05 26.76
N ASN A 271 -27.89 -31.89 25.81
CA ASN A 271 -27.70 -33.33 26.02
C ASN A 271 -26.23 -33.76 26.04
N GLY A 272 -25.38 -33.10 25.26
CA GLY A 272 -23.98 -33.47 25.05
C GLY A 272 -22.98 -32.66 25.87
N GLY A 273 -23.41 -31.56 26.50
CA GLY A 273 -22.54 -30.74 27.36
C GLY A 273 -21.45 -29.98 26.60
N ILE A 274 -21.52 -29.90 25.27
CA ILE A 274 -20.58 -29.10 24.47
C ILE A 274 -20.88 -27.62 24.73
N VAL A 275 -19.89 -26.90 25.26
CA VAL A 275 -19.98 -25.47 25.55
C VAL A 275 -19.20 -24.70 24.49
N ALA A 276 -19.85 -23.76 23.80
CA ALA A 276 -19.22 -22.86 22.83
C ALA A 276 -19.23 -21.43 23.35
N SER A 277 -18.07 -20.77 23.32
CA SER A 277 -17.91 -19.38 23.73
C SER A 277 -18.24 -18.43 22.58
N LEU A 278 -19.05 -17.40 22.86
CA LEU A 278 -19.55 -16.45 21.85
C LEU A 278 -19.08 -15.03 22.10
N LYS A 279 -18.94 -14.62 23.37
CA LYS A 279 -18.59 -13.25 23.75
C LYS A 279 -17.77 -13.24 25.03
N ALA A 280 -16.85 -12.28 25.14
CA ALA A 280 -16.10 -12.05 26.36
C ALA A 280 -17.02 -11.72 27.56
N GLY A 281 -16.74 -12.32 28.70
CA GLY A 281 -17.52 -12.19 29.93
C GLY A 281 -17.52 -13.47 30.75
N THR A 282 -18.27 -13.47 31.86
CA THR A 282 -18.48 -14.66 32.71
C THR A 282 -19.92 -15.11 32.62
N THR A 283 -20.14 -16.42 32.59
CA THR A 283 -21.49 -17.02 32.64
C THR A 283 -21.46 -18.31 33.45
N ILE A 284 -22.61 -18.77 33.91
CA ILE A 284 -22.75 -20.00 34.71
C ILE A 284 -23.33 -21.09 33.82
N ILE A 285 -22.64 -22.24 33.79
CA ILE A 285 -23.15 -23.46 33.18
C ILE A 285 -23.67 -24.38 34.27
N SER A 286 -24.90 -24.84 34.10
CA SER A 286 -25.61 -25.67 35.08
C SER A 286 -26.04 -26.99 34.48
N TYR A 287 -26.03 -28.05 35.29
CA TYR A 287 -26.59 -29.35 34.94
C TYR A 287 -27.64 -29.75 35.94
N THR A 288 -28.84 -30.08 35.45
CA THR A 288 -29.97 -30.53 36.25
C THR A 288 -30.24 -32.00 36.00
N VAL A 289 -30.18 -32.82 37.04
CA VAL A 289 -30.52 -34.24 36.94
C VAL A 289 -32.05 -34.40 36.86
N SER A 290 -32.56 -35.08 35.84
CA SER A 290 -34.02 -35.15 35.60
C SER A 290 -34.79 -35.91 36.69
N THR A 291 -34.16 -36.87 37.35
CA THR A 291 -34.77 -37.71 38.39
C THR A 291 -34.92 -36.99 39.73
N SER A 292 -33.84 -36.40 40.26
CA SER A 292 -33.89 -35.68 41.53
C SER A 292 -34.32 -34.22 41.40
N GLY A 293 -34.14 -33.62 40.22
CA GLY A 293 -34.29 -32.20 39.96
C GLY A 293 -33.16 -31.35 40.55
N LYS A 294 -32.06 -31.97 41.03
CA LYS A 294 -30.92 -31.23 41.58
C LYS A 294 -30.09 -30.60 40.49
N THR A 295 -29.72 -29.34 40.73
CA THR A 295 -28.88 -28.55 39.82
C THR A 295 -27.56 -28.23 40.48
N ASN A 296 -26.47 -28.58 39.82
CA ASN A 296 -25.15 -28.06 40.13
C ASN A 296 -24.73 -27.07 39.04
N SER A 297 -23.82 -26.15 39.39
CA SER A 297 -23.44 -25.03 38.55
C SER A 297 -21.94 -24.76 38.68
N LYS A 298 -21.31 -24.35 37.58
CA LYS A 298 -19.91 -23.90 37.58
C LYS A 298 -19.76 -22.70 36.65
N GLU A 299 -18.97 -21.73 37.10
CA GLU A 299 -18.66 -20.54 36.31
C GLU A 299 -17.71 -20.89 35.15
N ILE A 300 -17.92 -20.25 34.01
CA ILE A 300 -17.01 -20.22 32.88
C ILE A 300 -16.66 -18.76 32.54
N THR A 301 -15.38 -18.50 32.33
CA THR A 301 -14.88 -17.17 31.94
C THR A 301 -14.41 -17.22 30.49
N VAL A 302 -14.99 -16.37 29.66
CA VAL A 302 -14.61 -16.18 28.26
C VAL A 302 -13.77 -14.91 28.14
N TYR A 303 -12.52 -15.07 27.72
CA TYR A 303 -11.65 -13.94 27.38
C TYR A 303 -11.88 -13.48 25.93
N PRO A 304 -11.77 -12.17 25.66
CA PRO A 304 -11.89 -11.66 24.30
C PRO A 304 -10.83 -12.26 23.37
N GLU A 305 -11.13 -12.29 22.08
CA GLU A 305 -10.09 -12.44 21.07
C GLU A 305 -9.21 -11.19 21.08
N ALA A 306 -7.89 -11.36 21.02
CA ALA A 306 -6.94 -10.26 21.14
C ALA A 306 -7.09 -9.28 19.98
N ALA A 307 -7.19 -7.97 20.27
CA ALA A 307 -7.21 -6.94 19.23
C ALA A 307 -5.81 -6.82 18.59
N ILE A 308 -5.71 -7.16 17.30
CA ILE A 308 -4.42 -7.21 16.60
C ILE A 308 -4.04 -5.83 16.06
N ASN A 309 -3.06 -5.17 16.70
CA ASN A 309 -2.22 -4.19 16.03
C ASN A 309 -0.95 -4.91 15.60
N ASN A 310 -0.78 -5.15 14.29
CA ASN A 310 0.46 -5.72 13.79
C ASN A 310 1.60 -4.74 14.10
N PRO A 311 2.68 -5.19 14.76
CA PRO A 311 3.84 -4.34 14.98
C PRO A 311 4.40 -3.90 13.62
N SER A 312 4.95 -2.70 13.54
CA SER A 312 5.70 -2.24 12.37
C SER A 312 7.16 -2.03 12.75
N ILE A 313 8.06 -2.54 11.91
CA ILE A 313 9.49 -2.36 12.06
C ILE A 313 10.02 -1.70 10.78
N GLY A 314 10.78 -0.61 10.95
CA GLY A 314 11.46 0.07 9.86
C GLY A 314 12.76 -0.63 9.45
N VAL A 315 13.53 -0.01 8.55
CA VAL A 315 14.85 -0.49 8.14
C VAL A 315 15.83 -0.39 9.33
N VAL A 316 16.61 -1.44 9.59
CA VAL A 316 17.60 -1.47 10.68
C VAL A 316 19.01 -1.41 10.08
N GLN A 317 19.88 -0.56 10.61
CA GLN A 317 21.25 -0.42 10.13
C GLN A 317 22.22 -1.11 11.10
N VAL A 318 23.24 -1.81 10.59
CA VAL A 318 24.34 -2.35 11.42
C VAL A 318 24.96 -1.20 12.24
N GLY A 319 25.35 -1.41 13.49
CA GLY A 319 26.04 -0.40 14.31
C GLY A 319 25.21 0.82 14.77
N ALA A 320 23.93 0.92 14.42
CA ALA A 320 23.00 1.91 14.98
C ALA A 320 22.50 1.48 16.38
N GLU A 321 21.83 2.39 17.10
CA GLU A 321 21.17 2.05 18.36
C GLU A 321 20.12 0.95 18.17
N ASN A 322 19.93 0.12 19.20
CA ASN A 322 18.97 -0.99 19.18
C ASN A 322 17.56 -0.47 18.87
N VAL A 323 16.84 -1.18 18.00
CA VAL A 323 15.50 -0.79 17.54
C VAL A 323 14.46 -1.59 18.31
N THR A 324 13.48 -0.90 18.89
CA THR A 324 12.31 -1.51 19.50
C THR A 324 11.11 -1.35 18.55
N PRO A 325 10.36 -2.42 18.24
CA PRO A 325 9.15 -2.31 17.44
C PRO A 325 8.19 -1.27 18.04
N THR A 326 7.60 -0.42 17.20
CA THR A 326 6.64 0.57 17.69
C THR A 326 5.33 -0.14 18.06
N SER A 327 4.94 0.06 19.31
CA SER A 327 3.65 -0.29 19.92
C SER A 327 3.18 -1.75 19.74
N PHE A 328 3.52 -2.59 20.70
CA PHE A 328 2.61 -3.65 21.13
C PHE A 328 2.49 -3.61 22.65
N THR A 329 1.47 -2.94 23.15
CA THR A 329 1.02 -3.08 24.55
C THR A 329 -0.04 -4.17 24.58
N ALA A 330 0.25 -5.30 25.23
CA ALA A 330 -0.77 -6.26 25.65
C ALA A 330 -1.88 -5.48 26.33
N ALA A 331 -3.12 -5.62 25.86
CA ALA A 331 -4.21 -4.66 26.08
C ALA A 331 -4.60 -4.42 27.56
N ASP A 332 -4.09 -5.22 28.50
CA ASP A 332 -4.45 -5.17 29.92
C ASP A 332 -3.45 -5.96 30.81
N GLY A 333 -2.27 -6.33 30.26
CA GLY A 333 -1.28 -7.16 30.96
C GLY A 333 -1.64 -8.66 31.05
N THR A 334 -2.72 -9.12 30.42
CA THR A 334 -3.14 -10.54 30.41
C THR A 334 -2.39 -11.42 29.42
N GLU A 335 -1.46 -10.87 28.64
CA GLU A 335 -0.75 -11.59 27.58
C GLU A 335 0.78 -11.50 27.76
N THR A 336 1.49 -12.50 27.22
CA THR A 336 2.95 -12.51 27.05
C THR A 336 3.28 -12.66 25.57
N ILE A 337 4.40 -12.07 25.15
CA ILE A 337 4.88 -12.19 23.78
C ILE A 337 6.26 -12.80 23.81
N SER A 338 6.48 -13.78 22.93
CA SER A 338 7.81 -14.30 22.61
C SER A 338 8.19 -13.89 21.20
N TRP A 339 9.47 -13.54 21.03
CA TRP A 339 10.04 -13.11 19.75
C TRP A 339 11.15 -14.04 19.31
N THR A 340 11.25 -14.29 18.00
CA THR A 340 12.32 -15.10 17.40
C THR A 340 12.84 -14.49 16.11
N SER A 341 14.10 -14.74 15.79
CA SER A 341 14.75 -14.33 14.52
C SER A 341 15.12 -15.57 13.71
N SER A 342 14.77 -15.59 12.42
CA SER A 342 15.12 -16.69 11.53
C SER A 342 16.60 -16.75 11.19
N ALA A 343 17.32 -15.63 11.29
CA ALA A 343 18.74 -15.51 10.96
C ALA A 343 19.46 -14.60 11.97
N THR A 344 19.90 -15.19 13.09
CA THR A 344 20.60 -14.48 14.18
C THR A 344 21.97 -13.91 13.78
N ASN A 345 22.56 -14.42 12.70
CA ASN A 345 23.75 -13.86 12.08
C ASN A 345 23.48 -12.56 11.29
N LYS A 346 22.21 -12.20 11.04
CA LYS A 346 21.81 -10.94 10.40
C LYS A 346 21.25 -9.95 11.41
N ALA A 347 20.31 -10.39 12.25
CA ALA A 347 19.88 -9.62 13.42
C ALA A 347 19.44 -10.53 14.57
N THR A 348 19.80 -10.18 15.79
CA THR A 348 19.31 -10.82 17.01
C THR A 348 18.11 -10.06 17.57
N ILE A 349 17.27 -10.75 18.33
CA ILE A 349 16.11 -10.16 19.00
C ILE A 349 16.02 -10.69 20.44
N ASN A 350 15.69 -9.81 21.38
CA ASN A 350 15.37 -10.22 22.73
C ASN A 350 13.99 -10.88 22.77
N GLU A 351 13.94 -12.12 23.26
CA GLU A 351 12.73 -12.94 23.27
C GLU A 351 11.56 -12.31 24.04
N THR A 352 11.82 -11.52 25.08
CA THR A 352 10.78 -10.91 25.92
C THR A 352 10.47 -9.46 25.53
N THR A 353 11.50 -8.66 25.22
CA THR A 353 11.34 -7.22 24.99
C THR A 353 11.16 -6.85 23.52
N GLY A 354 11.44 -7.77 22.59
CA GLY A 354 11.38 -7.52 21.16
C GLY A 354 12.47 -6.57 20.65
N VAL A 355 13.45 -6.21 21.49
CA VAL A 355 14.56 -5.33 21.11
C VAL A 355 15.45 -6.02 20.08
N ILE A 356 15.65 -5.38 18.92
CA ILE A 356 16.42 -5.90 17.79
C ILE A 356 17.81 -5.27 17.77
N THR A 357 18.82 -6.12 17.55
CA THR A 357 20.21 -5.71 17.34
C THR A 357 20.68 -6.21 15.97
N ALA A 358 21.08 -5.29 15.09
CA ALA A 358 21.64 -5.65 13.78
C ALA A 358 23.07 -6.19 13.91
N VAL A 359 23.34 -7.29 13.20
CA VAL A 359 24.63 -7.99 13.20
C VAL A 359 25.34 -7.84 11.86
N ASP A 360 24.66 -8.11 10.75
CA ASP A 360 25.23 -8.06 9.41
C ASP A 360 24.14 -7.79 8.35
N ALA A 361 24.55 -7.26 7.20
CA ALA A 361 23.64 -6.87 6.12
C ALA A 361 22.89 -8.07 5.51
N GLY A 362 21.61 -7.88 5.21
CA GLY A 362 20.74 -8.88 4.60
C GLY A 362 19.34 -8.92 5.23
N ASP A 363 18.47 -9.76 4.67
CA ASP A 363 17.10 -9.91 5.15
C ASP A 363 17.01 -10.99 6.25
N THR A 364 16.15 -10.77 7.24
CA THR A 364 15.77 -11.77 8.24
C THR A 364 14.28 -11.64 8.57
N ILE A 365 13.67 -12.73 9.01
CA ILE A 365 12.28 -12.75 9.46
C ILE A 365 12.28 -12.72 10.99
N ILE A 366 11.55 -11.76 11.55
CA ILE A 366 11.21 -11.75 12.97
C ILE A 366 9.80 -12.29 13.11
N ALA A 367 9.65 -13.37 13.87
CA ALA A 367 8.36 -13.93 14.22
C ALA A 367 8.00 -13.64 15.68
N TYR A 368 6.72 -13.53 15.96
CA TYR A 368 6.19 -13.36 17.31
C TYR A 368 5.00 -14.28 17.58
N GLU A 369 4.92 -14.76 18.82
CA GLU A 369 3.78 -15.49 19.34
C GLU A 369 3.22 -14.78 20.56
N VAL A 370 1.93 -14.45 20.53
CA VAL A 370 1.22 -13.88 21.68
C VAL A 370 0.52 -15.01 22.39
N THR A 371 0.78 -15.14 23.69
CA THR A 371 0.19 -16.16 24.55
C THR A 371 -0.64 -15.48 25.63
N ASN A 372 -1.90 -15.89 25.78
CA ASN A 372 -2.73 -15.42 26.89
C ASN A 372 -2.25 -16.08 28.19
N LYS A 373 -1.94 -15.30 29.23
CA LYS A 373 -1.41 -15.78 30.52
C LYS A 373 -2.39 -16.66 31.28
N ALA A 374 -3.69 -16.37 31.18
CA ALA A 374 -4.72 -17.10 31.92
C ALA A 374 -4.98 -18.48 31.29
N THR A 375 -4.92 -18.60 29.97
CA THR A 375 -5.18 -19.87 29.26
C THR A 375 -3.90 -20.61 28.86
N SER A 376 -2.73 -19.95 28.90
CA SER A 376 -1.44 -20.43 28.36
C SER A 376 -1.47 -20.80 26.88
N LYS A 377 -2.47 -20.34 26.12
CA LYS A 377 -2.63 -20.64 24.68
C LYS A 377 -2.11 -19.50 23.81
N ILE A 378 -1.58 -19.86 22.65
CA ILE A 378 -1.15 -18.90 21.62
C ILE A 378 -2.40 -18.35 20.93
N VAL A 379 -2.56 -17.04 20.96
CA VAL A 379 -3.73 -16.31 20.46
C VAL A 379 -3.45 -15.61 19.14
N VAL A 380 -2.19 -15.25 18.88
CA VAL A 380 -1.74 -14.60 17.65
C VAL A 380 -0.36 -15.14 17.27
N LYS A 381 -0.17 -15.38 15.97
CA LYS A 381 1.15 -15.55 15.36
C LYS A 381 1.30 -14.53 14.25
N GLY A 382 2.48 -13.94 14.16
CA GLY A 382 2.81 -13.06 13.04
C GLY A 382 4.29 -13.06 12.75
N SER A 383 4.64 -12.47 11.62
CA SER A 383 6.02 -12.33 11.20
C SER A 383 6.22 -11.07 10.38
N LEU A 384 7.40 -10.48 10.50
CA LEU A 384 7.83 -9.32 9.75
C LEU A 384 9.15 -9.65 9.06
N THR A 385 9.31 -9.19 7.83
CA THR A 385 10.61 -9.19 7.18
C THR A 385 11.33 -7.90 7.56
N ILE A 386 12.56 -8.03 8.05
CA ILE A 386 13.48 -6.92 8.32
C ILE A 386 14.61 -6.99 7.30
N THR A 387 14.89 -5.86 6.66
CA THR A 387 16.12 -5.67 5.87
C THR A 387 17.15 -4.95 6.72
N VAL A 388 18.25 -5.64 7.01
CA VAL A 388 19.42 -5.05 7.67
C VAL A 388 20.31 -4.43 6.61
N ILE A 389 20.47 -3.11 6.65
CA ILE A 389 21.35 -2.39 5.73
C ILE A 389 22.76 -2.27 6.34
N PRO A 390 23.83 -2.35 5.50
CA PRO A 390 25.20 -2.19 5.98
C PRO A 390 25.45 -0.78 6.52
N VAL A 391 26.39 -0.63 7.48
CA VAL A 391 26.95 0.68 7.82
C VAL A 391 27.61 1.26 6.58
N VAL A 392 27.13 2.40 6.11
CA VAL A 392 27.89 3.23 5.17
C VAL A 392 28.94 3.98 5.98
N VAL A 393 30.14 3.43 6.10
CA VAL A 393 31.30 4.22 6.55
C VAL A 393 31.71 5.08 5.36
N PRO A 394 31.58 6.42 5.42
CA PRO A 394 32.05 7.27 4.33
C PRO A 394 33.54 7.00 4.13
N GLY A 395 33.97 6.69 2.90
CA GLY A 395 35.40 6.67 2.60
C GLY A 395 36.02 8.06 2.84
N ALA A 396 37.35 8.16 2.79
CA ALA A 396 38.05 9.41 3.04
C ALA A 396 37.49 10.57 2.18
N VAL A 397 37.09 11.69 2.79
CA VAL A 397 36.55 12.83 2.03
C VAL A 397 37.69 13.68 1.50
N VAL A 398 37.84 13.74 0.18
CA VAL A 398 38.85 14.58 -0.48
C VAL A 398 38.38 16.03 -0.55
N THR A 399 39.11 16.94 0.11
CA THR A 399 38.86 18.39 0.13
C THR A 399 40.13 19.17 -0.24
N GLY A 400 40.10 20.51 -0.19
CA GLY A 400 41.23 21.36 -0.60
C GLY A 400 41.40 21.55 -2.12
N LEU A 401 40.57 20.88 -2.93
CA LEU A 401 40.58 20.99 -4.39
C LEU A 401 39.52 21.96 -4.89
N GLY A 402 39.99 23.02 -5.56
CA GLY A 402 39.19 24.02 -6.27
C GLY A 402 39.51 24.05 -7.76
N VAL A 403 39.23 25.17 -8.42
CA VAL A 403 39.66 25.43 -9.79
C VAL A 403 41.07 26.02 -9.77
N LEU A 404 41.95 25.59 -10.69
CA LEU A 404 43.29 26.16 -10.86
C LEU A 404 43.51 26.72 -12.27
N GLN A 405 44.34 27.74 -12.37
CA GLN A 405 44.93 28.17 -13.63
C GLN A 405 46.21 27.38 -13.91
N MET A 406 46.56 27.21 -15.18
CA MET A 406 47.81 26.55 -15.58
C MET A 406 49.01 27.25 -14.90
N GLY A 407 49.83 26.47 -14.18
CA GLY A 407 50.98 26.96 -13.40
C GLY A 407 50.70 27.22 -11.91
N GLU A 408 49.45 27.12 -11.44
CA GLU A 408 49.12 27.24 -10.01
C GLU A 408 49.28 25.89 -9.27
N THR A 409 49.51 25.97 -7.97
CA THR A 409 49.55 24.81 -7.06
C THR A 409 48.51 24.92 -5.96
N THR A 410 48.05 23.78 -5.45
CA THR A 410 47.20 23.69 -4.25
C THR A 410 47.52 22.43 -3.45
N THR A 411 46.88 22.22 -2.31
CA THR A 411 47.08 21.02 -1.48
C THR A 411 45.74 20.35 -1.20
N ALA A 412 45.60 19.09 -1.64
CA ALA A 412 44.47 18.24 -1.33
C ALA A 412 44.60 17.66 0.09
N THR A 413 43.47 17.55 0.79
CA THR A 413 43.40 16.93 2.13
C THR A 413 42.35 15.84 2.15
N ALA A 414 42.59 14.77 2.91
CA ALA A 414 41.69 13.64 3.05
C ALA A 414 41.33 13.46 4.52
N ASP A 415 40.04 13.51 4.84
CA ASP A 415 39.52 13.25 6.19
C ASP A 415 38.93 11.84 6.25
N THR A 416 39.45 10.99 7.14
CA THR A 416 39.02 9.59 7.29
C THR A 416 38.95 9.20 8.77
N THR A 417 37.93 8.43 9.11
CA THR A 417 37.78 7.81 10.44
C THR A 417 38.42 6.42 10.49
N GLU A 418 38.88 5.88 9.35
CA GLU A 418 39.57 4.60 9.27
C GLU A 418 41.05 4.74 9.69
N PRO A 419 41.57 3.89 10.58
CA PRO A 419 42.97 3.95 11.02
C PRO A 419 43.95 3.50 9.93
N GLY A 420 45.02 4.27 9.73
CA GLY A 420 46.11 3.98 8.78
C GLY A 420 46.37 5.13 7.81
N ALA A 421 47.63 5.32 7.40
CA ALA A 421 48.00 6.30 6.38
C ALA A 421 47.64 5.77 4.97
N GLY A 422 46.94 6.57 4.17
CA GLY A 422 46.64 6.33 2.75
C GLY A 422 47.54 7.13 1.80
N GLY A 423 47.36 6.94 0.48
CA GLY A 423 48.17 7.57 -0.57
C GLY A 423 47.35 8.33 -1.63
N TRP A 424 47.96 9.38 -2.20
CA TRP A 424 47.35 10.25 -3.23
C TRP A 424 47.69 9.83 -4.66
N THR A 425 46.73 9.96 -5.57
CA THR A 425 46.89 9.64 -7.00
C THR A 425 46.17 10.65 -7.89
N SER A 426 46.65 10.85 -9.13
CA SER A 426 45.96 11.62 -10.17
C SER A 426 45.55 10.69 -11.30
N SER A 427 44.30 10.78 -11.75
CA SER A 427 43.80 9.98 -12.88
C SER A 427 44.45 10.36 -14.22
N ASN A 428 45.00 11.58 -14.31
CA ASN A 428 45.73 12.08 -15.46
C ASN A 428 46.82 13.06 -15.00
N PRO A 429 48.04 12.55 -14.71
CA PRO A 429 49.17 13.36 -14.26
C PRO A 429 49.63 14.43 -15.26
N THR A 430 49.21 14.35 -16.53
CA THR A 430 49.56 15.35 -17.55
C THR A 430 48.68 16.60 -17.47
N VAL A 431 47.51 16.52 -16.83
CA VAL A 431 46.60 17.66 -16.57
C VAL A 431 46.94 18.30 -15.24
N ALA A 432 47.04 17.49 -14.19
CA ALA A 432 47.57 17.91 -12.89
C ALA A 432 48.30 16.75 -12.21
N SER A 433 49.51 17.00 -11.71
CA SER A 433 50.28 16.02 -10.92
C SER A 433 49.91 16.15 -9.43
N VAL A 434 50.10 15.09 -8.64
CA VAL A 434 49.92 15.11 -7.18
C VAL A 434 51.04 14.36 -6.48
N ASN A 435 51.54 14.90 -5.38
CA ASN A 435 52.50 14.21 -4.53
C ASN A 435 51.79 13.14 -3.68
N GLU A 436 52.26 11.89 -3.76
CA GLU A 436 51.65 10.71 -3.14
C GLU A 436 51.51 10.82 -1.61
N THR A 437 52.42 11.54 -0.94
CA THR A 437 52.48 11.64 0.53
C THR A 437 51.91 12.95 1.05
N THR A 438 52.17 14.07 0.37
CA THR A 438 51.79 15.41 0.87
C THR A 438 50.45 15.91 0.33
N GLY A 439 49.92 15.31 -0.73
CA GLY A 439 48.69 15.77 -1.38
C GLY A 439 48.83 17.10 -2.15
N THR A 440 50.04 17.61 -2.34
CA THR A 440 50.31 18.82 -3.13
C THR A 440 50.02 18.56 -4.61
N VAL A 441 49.19 19.38 -5.23
CA VAL A 441 48.74 19.29 -6.64
C VAL A 441 49.28 20.46 -7.46
N GLU A 442 49.81 20.18 -8.65
CA GLU A 442 50.33 21.19 -9.58
C GLU A 442 49.56 21.14 -10.92
N ALA A 443 49.10 22.29 -11.40
CA ALA A 443 48.32 22.42 -12.62
C ALA A 443 49.24 22.54 -13.86
N LEU A 444 49.28 21.49 -14.69
CA LEU A 444 50.26 21.36 -15.78
C LEU A 444 49.67 21.62 -17.16
N LYS A 445 48.39 21.29 -17.38
CA LYS A 445 47.73 21.45 -18.68
C LYS A 445 46.23 21.69 -18.49
N ALA A 446 45.65 22.52 -19.34
CA ALA A 446 44.20 22.73 -19.37
C ALA A 446 43.44 21.41 -19.56
N GLY A 447 42.44 21.18 -18.72
CA GLY A 447 41.65 19.95 -18.70
C GLY A 447 41.07 19.63 -17.32
N THR A 448 40.39 18.49 -17.22
CA THR A 448 39.85 17.97 -15.96
C THR A 448 40.54 16.65 -15.61
N THR A 449 40.90 16.48 -14.34
CA THR A 449 41.41 15.21 -13.79
C THR A 449 40.87 15.00 -12.38
N ASN A 450 40.76 13.75 -11.96
CA ASN A 450 40.42 13.39 -10.59
C ASN A 450 41.68 13.20 -9.76
N ILE A 451 41.71 13.81 -8.57
CA ILE A 451 42.70 13.52 -7.54
C ILE A 451 42.05 12.61 -6.51
N GLY A 452 42.64 11.42 -6.33
CA GLY A 452 42.12 10.36 -5.47
C GLY A 452 42.99 10.11 -4.24
N TYR A 453 42.35 9.70 -3.15
CA TYR A 453 43.00 9.20 -1.94
C TYR A 453 42.56 7.76 -1.68
N THR A 454 43.52 6.87 -1.46
CA THR A 454 43.28 5.45 -1.16
C THR A 454 43.66 5.14 0.28
N VAL A 455 42.72 4.65 1.07
CA VAL A 455 43.01 4.20 2.44
C VAL A 455 43.63 2.80 2.39
N SER A 456 44.87 2.65 2.84
CA SER A 456 45.66 1.42 2.69
C SER A 456 45.03 0.19 3.37
N THR A 457 44.25 0.37 4.43
CA THR A 457 43.65 -0.72 5.20
C THR A 457 42.36 -1.27 4.58
N SER A 458 41.57 -0.43 3.91
CA SER A 458 40.29 -0.82 3.29
C SER A 458 40.33 -0.87 1.76
N SER A 459 41.39 -0.37 1.14
CA SER A 459 41.52 -0.18 -0.31
C SER A 459 40.40 0.67 -0.93
N LYS A 460 39.64 1.41 -0.11
CA LYS A 460 38.62 2.33 -0.60
C LYS A 460 39.28 3.57 -1.18
N VAL A 461 38.86 3.92 -2.40
CA VAL A 461 39.34 5.11 -3.11
C VAL A 461 38.21 6.12 -3.18
N ASN A 462 38.49 7.34 -2.74
CA ASN A 462 37.63 8.49 -3.02
C ASN A 462 38.42 9.50 -3.82
N SER A 463 37.77 10.14 -4.79
CA SER A 463 38.41 11.13 -5.64
C SER A 463 37.53 12.33 -5.87
N LYS A 464 38.14 13.49 -6.06
CA LYS A 464 37.45 14.72 -6.41
C LYS A 464 38.06 15.31 -7.67
N ALA A 465 37.20 15.75 -8.58
CA ALA A 465 37.61 16.38 -9.83
C ALA A 465 38.21 17.76 -9.55
N ILE A 466 39.30 18.05 -10.24
CA ILE A 466 39.88 19.39 -10.37
C ILE A 466 39.84 19.80 -11.84
N THR A 467 39.50 21.06 -12.08
CA THR A 467 39.52 21.67 -13.41
C THR A 467 40.69 22.64 -13.49
N VAL A 468 41.58 22.40 -14.44
CA VAL A 468 42.67 23.31 -14.81
C VAL A 468 42.21 24.09 -16.03
N TYR A 469 42.10 25.41 -15.91
CA TYR A 469 41.84 26.28 -17.05
C TYR A 469 43.14 26.61 -17.77
N ALA A 470 43.04 26.87 -19.07
CA ALA A 470 44.08 27.57 -19.81
C ALA A 470 44.25 28.97 -19.18
N ALA A 471 45.49 29.50 -19.21
CA ALA A 471 45.78 30.83 -18.72
C ALA A 471 44.77 31.87 -19.23
N ALA A 472 44.37 32.82 -18.37
CA ALA A 472 43.27 33.74 -18.62
C ALA A 472 43.40 34.48 -19.98
N ILE A 473 42.39 34.37 -20.83
CA ILE A 473 42.29 35.13 -22.08
C ILE A 473 41.86 36.56 -21.71
N VAL A 474 42.76 37.54 -21.87
CA VAL A 474 42.42 38.97 -21.79
C VAL A 474 41.69 39.36 -23.07
N ASN A 475 40.55 40.07 -22.98
CA ASN A 475 39.72 40.53 -24.10
C ASN A 475 40.54 40.93 -25.34
N ASN A 476 40.39 40.20 -26.45
CA ASN A 476 41.08 40.53 -27.70
C ASN A 476 40.71 41.95 -28.16
N PRO A 477 41.68 42.80 -28.52
CA PRO A 477 41.37 44.11 -29.10
C PRO A 477 40.70 43.96 -30.46
N SER A 478 39.77 44.89 -30.76
CA SER A 478 39.14 45.01 -32.08
C SER A 478 39.88 46.03 -32.93
N ILE A 479 39.92 45.80 -34.25
CA ILE A 479 40.49 46.73 -35.22
C ILE A 479 39.46 47.14 -36.28
N GLY A 480 39.55 48.39 -36.75
CA GLY A 480 38.82 48.88 -37.91
C GLY A 480 39.39 48.36 -39.24
N ILE A 481 38.85 48.83 -40.36
CA ILE A 481 39.29 48.43 -41.71
C ILE A 481 40.74 48.86 -41.95
N VAL A 482 41.58 47.94 -42.41
CA VAL A 482 42.99 48.18 -42.78
C VAL A 482 43.09 48.20 -44.32
N GLN A 483 43.43 49.35 -44.90
CA GLN A 483 43.48 49.55 -46.35
C GLN A 483 44.85 50.08 -46.79
N VAL A 484 45.37 49.56 -47.91
CA VAL A 484 46.64 50.05 -48.50
C VAL A 484 46.50 51.52 -48.89
N GLY A 485 47.41 52.36 -48.40
CA GLY A 485 47.43 53.82 -48.64
C GLY A 485 46.60 54.66 -47.67
N ALA A 486 45.89 54.05 -46.72
CA ALA A 486 45.30 54.76 -45.58
C ALA A 486 46.35 54.98 -44.45
N GLY A 487 46.11 55.91 -43.53
CA GLY A 487 46.99 56.15 -42.38
C GLY A 487 47.06 54.96 -41.40
N PRO A 488 48.03 54.96 -40.45
CA PRO A 488 48.22 53.87 -39.50
C PRO A 488 46.97 53.65 -38.64
N VAL A 489 46.65 52.38 -38.37
CA VAL A 489 45.47 51.95 -37.61
C VAL A 489 45.89 51.50 -36.22
N ILE A 490 45.25 52.05 -35.19
CA ILE A 490 45.53 51.68 -33.80
C ILE A 490 44.40 50.75 -33.33
N PRO A 491 44.70 49.53 -32.85
CA PRO A 491 43.72 48.68 -32.18
C PRO A 491 43.12 49.44 -30.99
N THR A 492 41.82 49.27 -30.72
CA THR A 492 41.16 49.92 -29.57
C THR A 492 41.94 49.64 -28.28
N SER A 493 42.20 50.67 -27.48
CA SER A 493 43.19 50.67 -26.37
C SER A 493 43.16 49.39 -25.53
N PHE A 494 44.15 48.53 -25.74
CA PHE A 494 44.41 47.34 -24.96
C PHE A 494 45.50 47.67 -23.93
N THR A 495 45.14 47.75 -22.65
CA THR A 495 46.07 48.02 -21.55
C THR A 495 46.29 46.77 -20.71
N PRO A 496 47.52 46.53 -20.20
CA PRO A 496 47.75 45.44 -19.25
C PRO A 496 46.81 45.56 -18.05
N SER A 497 46.44 44.41 -17.46
CA SER A 497 45.47 44.38 -16.36
C SER A 497 46.02 44.95 -15.05
N ASP A 498 47.35 44.99 -14.94
CA ASP A 498 48.11 45.58 -13.85
C ASP A 498 49.45 46.14 -14.38
N SER A 499 49.94 47.20 -13.73
CA SER A 499 51.26 47.82 -13.88
C SER A 499 52.46 46.86 -13.86
N THR A 500 52.30 45.62 -13.38
CA THR A 500 53.35 44.58 -13.32
C THR A 500 53.50 43.74 -14.60
N GLU A 501 52.75 44.05 -15.67
CA GLU A 501 52.71 43.29 -16.92
C GLU A 501 53.36 44.06 -18.09
N ILE A 502 53.88 43.31 -19.07
CA ILE A 502 54.39 43.81 -20.37
C ILE A 502 53.66 43.08 -21.49
N ILE A 503 53.29 43.82 -22.54
CA ILE A 503 52.67 43.28 -23.76
C ILE A 503 53.66 43.42 -24.92
N THR A 504 53.77 42.38 -25.72
CA THR A 504 54.62 42.34 -26.93
C THR A 504 53.76 41.96 -28.13
N TRP A 505 53.82 42.74 -29.21
CA TRP A 505 53.05 42.54 -30.44
C TRP A 505 53.91 42.01 -31.60
N THR A 506 53.34 41.15 -32.44
CA THR A 506 54.01 40.60 -33.62
C THR A 506 53.05 40.46 -34.80
N SER A 507 53.56 40.60 -36.02
CA SER A 507 52.83 40.27 -37.25
C SER A 507 53.37 38.98 -37.83
N THR A 508 52.48 38.11 -38.30
CA THR A 508 52.83 36.85 -38.98
C THR A 508 53.30 37.07 -40.41
N ASP A 509 52.91 38.18 -41.04
CA ASP A 509 53.35 38.58 -42.37
C ASP A 509 53.46 40.12 -42.46
N THR A 510 54.68 40.62 -42.35
CA THR A 510 55.01 42.04 -42.40
C THR A 510 54.88 42.65 -43.79
N ASP A 511 54.87 41.83 -44.84
CA ASP A 511 54.70 42.28 -46.23
C ASP A 511 53.24 42.65 -46.50
N LYS A 512 52.30 42.15 -45.68
CA LYS A 512 50.88 42.53 -45.71
C LYS A 512 50.55 43.63 -44.72
N ALA A 513 50.95 43.47 -43.46
CA ALA A 513 50.80 44.51 -42.45
C ALA A 513 51.92 44.46 -41.40
N ALA A 514 52.55 45.60 -41.15
CA ALA A 514 53.53 45.75 -40.08
C ALA A 514 52.86 46.21 -38.78
N VAL A 515 53.36 45.76 -37.62
CA VAL A 515 52.90 46.19 -36.29
C VAL A 515 54.07 46.63 -35.42
N ASP A 516 53.88 47.71 -34.66
CA ASP A 516 54.85 48.14 -33.66
C ASP A 516 54.80 47.23 -32.43
N GLU A 517 55.95 46.67 -32.06
CA GLU A 517 56.10 45.63 -31.03
C GLU A 517 55.60 46.06 -29.65
N THR A 518 55.62 47.36 -29.34
CA THR A 518 55.30 47.89 -28.00
C THR A 518 53.94 48.58 -27.93
N THR A 519 53.56 49.29 -29.01
CA THR A 519 52.35 50.11 -29.06
C THR A 519 51.19 49.41 -29.77
N GLY A 520 51.46 48.36 -30.55
CA GLY A 520 50.45 47.62 -31.31
C GLY A 520 49.90 48.38 -32.53
N VAL A 521 50.52 49.50 -32.94
CA VAL A 521 50.09 50.29 -34.09
C VAL A 521 50.35 49.54 -35.40
N ILE A 522 49.35 49.45 -36.27
CA ILE A 522 49.37 48.65 -37.50
C ILE A 522 49.45 49.53 -38.74
N THR A 523 50.34 49.19 -39.66
CA THR A 523 50.50 49.86 -40.96
C THR A 523 50.24 48.88 -42.10
N ALA A 524 49.31 49.23 -42.99
CA ALA A 524 48.99 48.45 -44.18
C ALA A 524 50.10 48.55 -45.22
N VAL A 525 50.57 47.43 -45.75
CA VAL A 525 51.65 47.37 -46.75
C VAL A 525 51.11 46.89 -48.10
N GLU A 526 50.47 45.72 -48.13
CA GLU A 526 49.90 45.14 -49.35
C GLU A 526 48.58 44.41 -49.04
N ALA A 527 47.70 44.30 -50.04
CA ALA A 527 46.45 43.57 -49.88
C ALA A 527 46.69 42.07 -49.62
N GLY A 528 45.92 41.51 -48.69
CA GLY A 528 46.03 40.12 -48.25
C GLY A 528 45.64 39.93 -46.79
N ASP A 529 45.53 38.67 -46.38
CA ASP A 529 45.23 38.30 -45.00
C ASP A 529 46.52 38.13 -44.20
N THR A 530 46.55 38.62 -42.96
CA THR A 530 47.64 38.38 -42.01
C THR A 530 47.09 38.31 -40.59
N ILE A 531 47.89 37.77 -39.67
CA ILE A 531 47.55 37.67 -38.25
C ILE A 531 48.50 38.53 -37.44
N ILE A 532 47.92 39.28 -36.50
CA ILE A 532 48.64 40.08 -35.51
C ILE A 532 48.47 39.40 -34.16
N ALA A 533 49.56 38.99 -33.53
CA ALA A 533 49.56 38.28 -32.26
C ALA A 533 50.14 39.14 -31.13
N TYR A 534 49.75 38.83 -29.89
CA TYR A 534 50.33 39.44 -28.70
C TYR A 534 50.55 38.43 -27.57
N GLU A 535 51.55 38.70 -26.74
CA GLU A 535 51.84 37.97 -25.51
C GLU A 535 51.92 38.92 -24.31
N VAL A 536 51.35 38.50 -23.16
CA VAL A 536 51.41 39.25 -21.89
C VAL A 536 52.28 38.48 -20.91
N THR A 537 53.31 39.13 -20.39
CA THR A 537 54.27 38.53 -19.44
C THR A 537 54.33 39.30 -18.13
N LYS A 538 54.53 38.61 -17.01
CA LYS A 538 54.80 39.24 -15.70
C LYS A 538 56.24 39.73 -15.64
N LYS A 539 56.44 41.02 -15.31
CA LYS A 539 57.76 41.68 -15.22
C LYS A 539 58.74 40.96 -14.30
N ALA A 540 58.25 40.38 -13.20
CA ALA A 540 59.10 39.79 -12.17
C ALA A 540 59.61 38.38 -12.49
N THR A 541 58.81 37.57 -13.20
CA THR A 541 59.08 36.13 -13.41
C THR A 541 59.34 35.75 -14.86
N GLY A 542 58.95 36.60 -15.82
CA GLY A 542 58.98 36.26 -17.25
C GLY A 542 57.91 35.26 -17.69
N ASN A 543 57.02 34.83 -16.79
CA ASN A 543 55.97 33.89 -17.11
C ASN A 543 54.90 34.54 -18.00
N ILE A 544 54.48 33.80 -19.02
CA ILE A 544 53.38 34.18 -19.91
C ILE A 544 52.06 33.98 -19.18
N VAL A 545 51.30 35.06 -19.01
CA VAL A 545 49.99 35.03 -18.32
C VAL A 545 48.82 35.14 -19.28
N ALA A 546 49.04 35.60 -20.51
CA ALA A 546 48.04 35.57 -21.59
C ALA A 546 48.69 35.58 -22.98
N LYS A 547 47.99 35.03 -23.98
CA LYS A 547 48.28 35.18 -25.41
C LYS A 547 47.00 35.44 -26.18
N GLY A 548 47.09 36.18 -27.27
CA GLY A 548 45.96 36.39 -28.18
C GLY A 548 46.41 36.68 -29.60
N SER A 549 45.47 36.65 -30.54
CA SER A 549 45.71 36.98 -31.94
C SER A 549 44.48 37.55 -32.62
N LEU A 550 44.71 38.35 -33.64
CA LEU A 550 43.70 39.02 -34.44
C LEU A 550 44.00 38.78 -35.92
N ALA A 551 43.07 38.12 -36.62
CA ALA A 551 43.13 38.03 -38.06
C ALA A 551 42.68 39.35 -38.68
N ILE A 552 43.47 39.87 -39.61
CA ILE A 552 43.17 41.10 -40.35
C ILE A 552 43.24 40.83 -41.86
N THR A 553 42.30 41.42 -42.60
CA THR A 553 42.32 41.45 -44.07
C THR A 553 42.68 42.86 -44.52
N VAL A 554 43.83 43.01 -45.15
CA VAL A 554 44.25 44.26 -45.79
C VAL A 554 43.60 44.34 -47.16
N ILE A 555 42.79 45.37 -47.39
CA ILE A 555 42.10 45.57 -48.68
C ILE A 555 42.88 46.48 -49.62
N ALA A 556 42.80 46.18 -50.93
CA ALA A 556 43.38 46.98 -52.01
C ALA A 556 42.62 48.30 -52.21
N ALA A 557 43.30 49.34 -52.73
CA ALA A 557 42.66 50.62 -53.06
C ALA A 557 41.66 50.48 -54.23
N VAL A 558 40.45 51.05 -54.10
CA VAL A 558 39.36 50.95 -55.09
C VAL A 558 39.40 52.09 -56.13
N VAL A 559 39.30 51.77 -57.43
CA VAL A 559 39.08 52.73 -58.54
C VAL A 559 37.78 52.37 -59.31
N PRO A 560 36.81 53.29 -59.50
CA PRO A 560 35.53 52.99 -60.19
C PRO A 560 35.64 52.88 -61.73
N GLY A 561 34.84 52.01 -62.37
CA GLY A 561 34.78 51.82 -63.84
C GLY A 561 34.07 52.92 -64.65
N ALA A 562 34.20 52.86 -65.99
CA ALA A 562 33.75 53.90 -66.95
C ALA A 562 32.21 53.91 -67.25
N PRO A 563 31.48 55.02 -67.10
CA PRO A 563 30.01 55.06 -67.31
C PRO A 563 29.57 54.93 -68.78
N VAL A 564 28.45 54.23 -69.02
CA VAL A 564 27.80 54.05 -70.33
C VAL A 564 26.72 55.11 -70.60
N ASN A 565 26.83 55.84 -71.71
CA ASN A 565 25.99 56.97 -72.10
C ASN A 565 25.42 56.82 -73.53
N GLY A 566 24.49 57.71 -73.92
CA GLY A 566 23.97 57.82 -75.29
C GLY A 566 22.81 56.89 -75.68
N LEU A 567 22.37 56.00 -74.78
CA LEU A 567 21.26 55.08 -75.04
C LEU A 567 19.89 55.70 -74.71
N ASN A 568 18.99 55.67 -75.70
CA ASN A 568 17.58 56.06 -75.63
C ASN A 568 16.69 54.96 -76.27
N VAL A 569 15.37 55.08 -76.15
CA VAL A 569 14.41 54.10 -76.70
C VAL A 569 14.43 54.03 -78.23
N LEU A 570 14.32 52.82 -78.82
CA LEU A 570 14.31 52.56 -80.27
C LEU A 570 13.04 51.85 -80.76
N GLN A 571 12.72 51.96 -82.05
CA GLN A 571 11.80 51.05 -82.74
C GLN A 571 12.56 49.94 -83.48
N ILE A 572 11.93 48.78 -83.68
CA ILE A 572 12.50 47.68 -84.48
C ILE A 572 12.95 48.23 -85.84
N GLY A 573 14.22 48.00 -86.19
CA GLY A 573 14.87 48.46 -87.42
C GLY A 573 15.74 49.72 -87.27
N GLU A 574 15.65 50.45 -86.15
CA GLU A 574 16.48 51.64 -85.89
C GLU A 574 17.85 51.29 -85.27
N THR A 575 18.81 52.19 -85.40
CA THR A 575 20.13 52.09 -84.75
C THR A 575 20.46 53.34 -83.92
N ILE A 576 21.25 53.18 -82.84
CA ILE A 576 21.83 54.26 -82.04
C ILE A 576 23.24 53.89 -81.58
N THR A 577 24.14 54.85 -81.42
CA THR A 577 25.51 54.59 -80.97
C THR A 577 25.68 54.89 -79.48
N ALA A 578 26.12 53.90 -78.69
CA ALA A 578 26.48 54.05 -77.29
C ALA A 578 27.88 54.64 -77.14
N ALA A 579 28.11 55.39 -76.06
CA ALA A 579 29.42 55.99 -75.74
C ALA A 579 29.85 55.67 -74.31
N ALA A 580 31.14 55.40 -74.10
CA ALA A 580 31.74 55.18 -72.78
C ALA A 580 32.86 56.20 -72.54
N ALA A 581 32.95 56.75 -71.32
CA ALA A 581 33.99 57.71 -70.94
C ALA A 581 34.94 57.07 -69.91
N THR A 582 36.17 56.76 -70.32
CA THR A 582 37.22 56.22 -69.43
C THR A 582 38.48 57.08 -69.48
N THR A 583 39.16 57.23 -68.34
CA THR A 583 40.53 57.79 -68.27
C THR A 583 41.59 56.70 -68.34
N GLU A 584 41.21 55.42 -68.35
CA GLU A 584 42.13 54.27 -68.46
C GLU A 584 42.62 54.09 -69.90
N ALA A 585 43.94 53.94 -70.07
CA ALA A 585 44.56 53.72 -71.38
C ALA A 585 44.31 52.28 -71.88
N GLY A 586 43.55 52.14 -72.97
CA GLY A 586 43.24 50.85 -73.62
C GLY A 586 41.83 50.82 -74.19
N ALA A 587 41.63 50.20 -75.37
CA ALA A 587 40.30 50.03 -75.96
C ALA A 587 39.52 48.94 -75.21
N GLY A 588 38.29 49.25 -74.78
CA GLY A 588 37.34 48.30 -74.20
C GLY A 588 36.35 47.77 -75.23
N GLY A 589 35.43 46.89 -74.80
CA GLY A 589 34.48 46.22 -75.68
C GLY A 589 33.02 46.38 -75.23
N TRP A 590 32.11 46.42 -76.21
CA TRP A 590 30.66 46.52 -75.99
C TRP A 590 29.97 45.16 -76.06
N THR A 591 28.97 44.94 -75.20
CA THR A 591 28.15 43.73 -75.18
C THR A 591 26.68 44.03 -74.92
N SER A 592 25.78 43.19 -75.44
CA SER A 592 24.33 43.24 -75.15
C SER A 592 23.93 42.00 -74.37
N SER A 593 23.17 42.17 -73.29
CA SER A 593 22.67 41.05 -72.48
C SER A 593 21.64 40.19 -73.21
N ASN A 594 20.99 40.74 -74.25
CA ASN A 594 20.07 40.04 -75.13
C ASN A 594 20.19 40.56 -76.57
N PRO A 595 21.11 39.99 -77.37
CA PRO A 595 21.34 40.40 -78.75
C PRO A 595 20.13 40.22 -79.67
N THR A 596 19.16 39.39 -79.30
CA THR A 596 17.94 39.18 -80.09
C THR A 596 16.95 40.34 -79.98
N VAL A 597 17.04 41.13 -78.91
CA VAL A 597 16.25 42.36 -78.69
C VAL A 597 16.97 43.55 -79.32
N ALA A 598 18.23 43.75 -78.95
CA ALA A 598 19.11 44.71 -79.62
C ALA A 598 20.53 44.17 -79.67
N ALA A 599 21.11 44.12 -80.87
CA ALA A 599 22.50 43.73 -81.09
C ALA A 599 23.39 44.97 -80.99
N VAL A 600 24.59 44.86 -80.41
CA VAL A 600 25.58 45.95 -80.36
C VAL A 600 26.88 45.52 -81.02
N ASP A 601 27.45 46.39 -81.82
CA ASP A 601 28.78 46.19 -82.38
C ASP A 601 29.84 46.35 -81.28
N SER A 602 30.68 45.31 -81.11
CA SER A 602 31.57 45.18 -79.96
C SER A 602 32.69 46.23 -79.91
N ILE A 603 32.92 46.95 -81.01
CA ILE A 603 34.02 47.93 -81.13
C ILE A 603 33.45 49.35 -81.21
N THR A 604 32.46 49.56 -82.07
CA THR A 604 31.91 50.89 -82.37
C THR A 604 30.79 51.32 -81.42
N GLY A 605 30.19 50.38 -80.68
CA GLY A 605 29.08 50.66 -79.77
C GLY A 605 27.75 50.93 -80.48
N VAL A 606 27.64 50.68 -81.79
CA VAL A 606 26.40 50.85 -82.55
C VAL A 606 25.41 49.74 -82.18
N VAL A 607 24.28 50.13 -81.59
CA VAL A 607 23.17 49.27 -81.17
C VAL A 607 22.08 49.27 -82.24
N THR A 608 21.67 48.09 -82.70
CA THR A 608 20.60 47.87 -83.68
C THR A 608 19.40 47.20 -83.02
N ALA A 609 18.23 47.79 -83.14
CA ALA A 609 16.98 47.26 -82.60
C ALA A 609 16.40 46.16 -83.51
N LEU A 610 16.31 44.93 -82.99
CA LEU A 610 15.91 43.76 -83.78
C LEU A 610 14.53 43.22 -83.37
N LYS A 611 14.18 43.30 -82.09
CA LYS A 611 12.90 42.79 -81.57
C LYS A 611 12.43 43.63 -80.40
N ALA A 612 11.11 43.75 -80.24
CA ALA A 612 10.53 44.46 -79.11
C ALA A 612 10.92 43.80 -77.78
N GLY A 613 11.33 44.61 -76.80
CA GLY A 613 11.81 44.15 -75.49
C GLY A 613 12.82 45.11 -74.85
N THR A 614 13.36 44.75 -73.69
CA THR A 614 14.43 45.48 -72.99
C THR A 614 15.71 44.66 -72.94
N THR A 615 16.87 45.31 -73.08
CA THR A 615 18.20 44.68 -72.94
C THR A 615 19.21 45.66 -72.34
N ASN A 616 20.24 45.18 -71.65
CA ASN A 616 21.34 45.99 -71.14
C ASN A 616 22.49 46.00 -72.15
N ILE A 617 23.04 47.18 -72.40
CA ILE A 617 24.29 47.36 -73.14
C ILE A 617 25.40 47.72 -72.15
N SER A 618 26.51 46.99 -72.21
CA SER A 618 27.61 47.10 -71.27
C SER A 618 28.93 47.42 -71.97
N TYR A 619 29.82 48.13 -71.27
CA TYR A 619 31.19 48.37 -71.69
C TYR A 619 32.16 47.82 -70.64
N THR A 620 33.13 47.02 -71.10
CA THR A 620 34.19 46.44 -70.27
C THR A 620 35.53 47.03 -70.67
N VAL A 621 36.30 47.56 -69.72
CA VAL A 621 37.67 48.00 -69.98
C VAL A 621 38.60 46.79 -69.96
N SER A 622 39.29 46.53 -71.08
CA SER A 622 40.08 45.30 -71.28
C SER A 622 41.26 45.13 -70.31
N THR A 623 41.79 46.21 -69.75
CA THR A 623 42.95 46.18 -68.85
C THR A 623 42.57 45.95 -67.39
N SER A 624 41.51 46.59 -66.90
CA SER A 624 41.06 46.48 -65.51
C SER A 624 39.95 45.43 -65.30
N GLY A 625 39.26 45.01 -66.37
CA GLY A 625 38.08 44.15 -66.29
C GLY A 625 36.85 44.86 -65.71
N ASN A 626 36.95 46.16 -65.42
CA ASN A 626 35.86 46.95 -64.86
C ASN A 626 34.70 47.05 -65.86
N LEU A 627 33.50 46.73 -65.39
CA LEU A 627 32.26 46.65 -66.18
C LEU A 627 31.26 47.70 -65.71
N ASN A 628 30.63 48.41 -66.65
CA ASN A 628 29.41 49.18 -66.41
C ASN A 628 28.36 48.86 -67.48
N SER A 629 27.08 48.97 -67.10
CA SER A 629 25.96 48.63 -67.98
C SER A 629 24.80 49.62 -67.86
N LYS A 630 24.04 49.79 -68.96
CA LYS A 630 22.82 50.63 -69.01
C LYS A 630 21.74 49.99 -69.88
N ALA A 631 20.48 50.06 -69.44
CA ALA A 631 19.33 49.46 -70.12
C ALA A 631 18.84 50.29 -71.33
N ILE A 632 18.36 49.60 -72.38
CA ILE A 632 17.65 50.17 -73.53
C ILE A 632 16.34 49.40 -73.80
N THR A 633 15.30 50.11 -74.27
CA THR A 633 13.99 49.55 -74.63
C THR A 633 13.74 49.66 -76.14
N VAL A 634 13.23 48.59 -76.76
CA VAL A 634 12.84 48.50 -78.16
C VAL A 634 11.34 48.25 -78.28
N TYR A 635 10.63 49.03 -79.12
CA TYR A 635 9.20 48.86 -79.39
C TYR A 635 8.90 48.22 -80.75
N ALA A 636 7.77 47.49 -80.85
CA ALA A 636 7.27 46.92 -82.10
C ALA A 636 6.82 48.01 -83.10
N ALA A 637 7.08 47.79 -84.40
CA ALA A 637 6.68 48.68 -85.49
C ALA A 637 5.15 48.94 -85.49
N ALA A 638 4.73 50.17 -85.83
CA ALA A 638 3.31 50.55 -85.82
C ALA A 638 2.56 49.98 -87.04
N THR A 639 1.40 49.37 -86.82
CA THR A 639 0.47 48.91 -87.88
C THR A 639 -0.85 49.68 -87.71
N VAL A 640 -1.34 50.35 -88.76
CA VAL A 640 -2.61 51.11 -88.68
C VAL A 640 -3.55 50.72 -89.82
N ASN A 641 -4.78 50.33 -89.46
CA ASN A 641 -5.87 50.06 -90.40
C ASN A 641 -6.66 51.35 -90.69
N ASN A 642 -7.11 51.53 -91.94
CA ASN A 642 -7.89 52.71 -92.33
C ASN A 642 -9.29 52.71 -91.67
N PRO A 643 -9.70 53.81 -90.99
CA PRO A 643 -11.02 53.90 -90.37
C PRO A 643 -12.13 53.99 -91.43
N SER A 644 -13.33 53.48 -91.09
CA SER A 644 -14.52 53.59 -91.95
C SER A 644 -15.66 54.29 -91.22
N ILE A 645 -16.50 55.02 -91.97
CA ILE A 645 -17.69 55.67 -91.45
C ILE A 645 -18.84 55.53 -92.46
N GLY A 646 -20.07 55.38 -91.94
CA GLY A 646 -21.30 55.40 -92.74
C GLY A 646 -21.71 56.81 -93.18
N VAL A 647 -22.84 56.94 -93.86
CA VAL A 647 -23.38 58.24 -94.32
C VAL A 647 -23.72 59.13 -93.12
N VAL A 648 -23.25 60.39 -93.14
CA VAL A 648 -23.53 61.38 -92.10
C VAL A 648 -24.56 62.39 -92.62
N LYS A 649 -25.58 62.73 -91.82
CA LYS A 649 -26.68 63.64 -92.22
C LYS A 649 -26.72 64.90 -91.37
N VAL A 650 -27.06 66.04 -91.97
CA VAL A 650 -27.24 67.31 -91.25
C VAL A 650 -28.37 67.18 -90.23
N GLY A 651 -28.14 67.64 -89.00
CA GLY A 651 -29.09 67.55 -87.89
C GLY A 651 -29.12 66.22 -87.14
N ALA A 652 -28.37 65.20 -87.60
CA ALA A 652 -28.09 64.00 -86.79
C ALA A 652 -26.96 64.30 -85.77
N GLY A 653 -26.97 63.59 -84.64
CA GLY A 653 -25.91 63.71 -83.62
C GLY A 653 -24.53 63.30 -84.14
N ALA A 654 -23.47 63.63 -83.38
CA ALA A 654 -22.10 63.34 -83.76
C ALA A 654 -21.85 61.82 -83.90
N VAL A 655 -21.09 61.42 -84.92
CA VAL A 655 -20.75 60.03 -85.23
C VAL A 655 -19.24 59.84 -85.19
N THR A 656 -18.77 58.82 -84.48
CA THR A 656 -17.33 58.50 -84.41
C THR A 656 -16.98 57.40 -85.40
N PRO A 657 -15.88 57.52 -86.19
CA PRO A 657 -15.41 56.45 -87.08
C PRO A 657 -15.15 55.16 -86.30
N THR A 658 -15.43 54.02 -86.93
CA THR A 658 -15.17 52.69 -86.35
C THR A 658 -14.08 51.96 -87.12
N GLY A 659 -13.41 51.01 -86.46
CA GLY A 659 -12.28 50.26 -87.02
C GLY A 659 -10.90 50.90 -86.81
N PHE A 660 -10.81 51.96 -86.01
CA PHE A 660 -9.56 52.57 -85.59
C PHE A 660 -9.04 51.94 -84.28
N THR A 661 -7.75 51.57 -84.24
CA THR A 661 -7.09 51.10 -83.02
C THR A 661 -6.64 52.29 -82.19
N ALA A 662 -7.06 52.37 -80.92
CA ALA A 662 -6.70 53.48 -80.03
C ALA A 662 -5.16 53.65 -79.89
N PRO A 663 -4.65 54.89 -79.69
CA PRO A 663 -3.22 55.15 -79.47
C PRO A 663 -2.70 54.41 -78.23
N ARG A 664 -1.42 54.03 -78.24
CA ARG A 664 -0.79 53.37 -77.09
C ARG A 664 -0.63 54.37 -75.93
N ALA A 665 -0.47 53.86 -74.71
CA ALA A 665 -0.23 54.72 -73.54
C ALA A 665 1.03 55.60 -73.75
N GLY A 666 0.86 56.92 -73.63
CA GLY A 666 1.92 57.91 -73.90
C GLY A 666 1.92 58.49 -75.33
N GLU A 667 1.08 57.97 -76.22
CA GLU A 667 0.83 58.54 -77.55
C GLU A 667 -0.39 59.46 -77.53
N SER A 668 -0.37 60.52 -78.36
CA SER A 668 -1.51 61.42 -78.57
C SER A 668 -2.00 61.30 -80.01
N ILE A 669 -3.32 61.38 -80.21
CA ILE A 669 -3.92 61.45 -81.54
C ILE A 669 -4.59 62.81 -81.74
N THR A 670 -4.53 63.29 -82.97
CA THR A 670 -5.20 64.52 -83.37
C THR A 670 -5.90 64.31 -84.70
N TRP A 671 -7.22 64.57 -84.73
CA TRP A 671 -8.09 64.53 -85.90
C TRP A 671 -8.38 65.93 -86.43
N ILE A 672 -8.45 66.09 -87.74
CA ILE A 672 -8.66 67.38 -88.41
C ILE A 672 -9.59 67.20 -89.62
N SER A 673 -10.54 68.12 -89.80
CA SER A 673 -11.39 68.21 -90.99
C SER A 673 -10.78 69.18 -91.99
N SER A 674 -10.72 68.80 -93.27
CA SER A 674 -10.28 69.68 -94.35
C SER A 674 -11.26 70.82 -94.63
N ASP A 675 -12.54 70.63 -94.31
CA ASP A 675 -13.60 71.64 -94.44
C ASP A 675 -14.59 71.51 -93.26
N PRO A 676 -14.36 72.25 -92.15
CA PRO A 676 -15.24 72.25 -90.99
C PRO A 676 -16.65 72.80 -91.25
N ALA A 677 -16.85 73.57 -92.33
CA ALA A 677 -18.17 74.11 -92.67
C ALA A 677 -19.09 73.02 -93.27
N LYS A 678 -18.53 71.89 -93.71
CA LYS A 678 -19.27 70.70 -94.15
C LYS A 678 -19.43 69.68 -93.03
N ALA A 679 -18.33 69.33 -92.37
CA ALA A 679 -18.36 68.54 -91.15
C ALA A 679 -17.21 68.93 -90.22
N SER A 680 -17.52 69.19 -88.95
CA SER A 680 -16.52 69.41 -87.91
C SER A 680 -16.11 68.08 -87.28
N VAL A 681 -14.89 68.00 -86.77
CA VAL A 681 -14.38 66.83 -86.04
C VAL A 681 -13.77 67.26 -84.72
N ASP A 682 -14.06 66.54 -83.65
CA ASP A 682 -13.40 66.72 -82.36
C ASP A 682 -11.97 66.19 -82.43
N ALA A 683 -10.99 67.05 -82.14
CA ALA A 683 -9.59 66.75 -82.40
C ALA A 683 -9.05 65.57 -81.57
N PRO A 684 -9.39 65.39 -80.29
CA PRO A 684 -8.96 64.22 -79.51
C PRO A 684 -9.75 62.94 -79.82
N THR A 685 -11.08 63.01 -79.94
CA THR A 685 -11.94 61.81 -80.00
C THR A 685 -12.26 61.35 -81.41
N GLY A 686 -12.10 62.21 -82.42
CA GLY A 686 -12.47 61.90 -83.80
C GLY A 686 -13.98 61.90 -84.06
N ALA A 687 -14.82 62.37 -83.12
CA ALA A 687 -16.27 62.46 -83.31
C ALA A 687 -16.61 63.54 -84.35
N ILE A 688 -17.38 63.17 -85.38
CA ILE A 688 -17.70 64.02 -86.53
C ILE A 688 -19.14 64.50 -86.48
N THR A 689 -19.35 65.80 -86.65
CA THR A 689 -20.68 66.43 -86.72
C THR A 689 -20.92 67.01 -88.10
N ALA A 690 -22.00 66.62 -88.76
CA ALA A 690 -22.40 67.18 -90.04
C ALA A 690 -22.98 68.59 -89.89
N VAL A 691 -22.48 69.52 -90.70
CA VAL A 691 -22.86 70.94 -90.66
C VAL A 691 -23.64 71.34 -91.92
N ALA A 692 -23.18 70.92 -93.11
CA ALA A 692 -23.86 71.20 -94.37
C ALA A 692 -23.56 70.13 -95.42
N ALA A 693 -24.49 69.93 -96.36
CA ALA A 693 -24.32 68.94 -97.44
C ALA A 693 -23.07 69.21 -98.29
N GLY A 694 -22.33 68.16 -98.60
CA GLY A 694 -21.06 68.19 -99.34
C GLY A 694 -20.05 67.14 -98.84
N ASN A 695 -18.93 67.00 -99.55
CA ASN A 695 -17.87 66.06 -99.16
C ASN A 695 -16.74 66.79 -98.44
N THR A 696 -16.16 66.17 -97.41
CA THR A 696 -14.96 66.67 -96.71
C THR A 696 -14.07 65.51 -96.27
N THR A 697 -12.78 65.75 -96.12
CA THR A 697 -11.81 64.73 -95.69
C THR A 697 -11.47 64.94 -94.22
N ILE A 698 -11.58 63.89 -93.43
CA ILE A 698 -11.09 63.85 -92.05
C ILE A 698 -9.76 63.09 -92.04
N SER A 699 -8.73 63.71 -91.47
CA SER A 699 -7.39 63.10 -91.32
C SER A 699 -6.99 63.01 -89.87
N TYR A 700 -6.12 62.06 -89.53
CA TYR A 700 -5.54 61.94 -88.19
C TYR A 700 -4.04 61.75 -88.22
N THR A 701 -3.39 62.14 -87.12
CA THR A 701 -1.97 61.92 -86.84
C THR A 701 -1.81 61.41 -85.42
N VAL A 702 -1.05 60.33 -85.23
CA VAL A 702 -0.65 59.80 -83.91
C VAL A 702 0.79 60.21 -83.65
N ASN A 703 1.05 60.81 -82.49
CA ASN A 703 2.34 61.30 -82.05
C ASN A 703 2.80 60.60 -80.77
N ASN A 704 4.11 60.39 -80.63
CA ASN A 704 4.76 60.06 -79.37
C ASN A 704 5.75 61.19 -79.05
N GLY A 705 5.36 62.11 -78.17
CA GLY A 705 6.05 63.39 -77.97
C GLY A 705 6.03 64.25 -79.24
N SER A 706 7.19 64.69 -79.71
CA SER A 706 7.34 65.48 -80.95
C SER A 706 7.40 64.66 -82.23
N ARG A 707 7.34 63.32 -82.15
CA ARG A 707 7.51 62.41 -83.30
C ARG A 707 6.18 61.84 -83.77
N ILE A 708 5.93 61.90 -85.08
CA ILE A 708 4.76 61.28 -85.71
C ILE A 708 5.00 59.78 -85.88
N VAL A 709 4.13 58.95 -85.31
CA VAL A 709 4.21 57.47 -85.36
C VAL A 709 3.17 56.83 -86.27
N ALA A 710 2.10 57.55 -86.65
CA ALA A 710 1.17 57.15 -87.70
C ALA A 710 0.34 58.31 -88.28
N LYS A 711 -0.18 58.16 -89.50
CA LYS A 711 -1.17 59.06 -90.13
C LYS A 711 -2.18 58.29 -90.98
N GLY A 712 -3.38 58.85 -91.15
CA GLY A 712 -4.38 58.34 -92.09
C GLY A 712 -5.47 59.37 -92.40
N SER A 713 -6.32 59.07 -93.37
CA SER A 713 -7.45 59.93 -93.75
C SER A 713 -8.63 59.15 -94.32
N LEU A 714 -9.79 59.81 -94.33
CA LEU A 714 -11.10 59.27 -94.68
C LEU A 714 -11.91 60.39 -95.36
N ILE A 715 -12.54 60.12 -96.49
CA ILE A 715 -13.47 61.06 -97.15
C ILE A 715 -14.89 60.77 -96.67
N ILE A 716 -15.61 61.82 -96.28
CA ILE A 716 -16.98 61.74 -95.77
C ILE A 716 -17.90 62.51 -96.71
N ALA A 717 -19.04 61.90 -97.05
CA ALA A 717 -20.13 62.54 -97.76
C ALA A 717 -21.24 62.92 -96.79
N VAL A 718 -21.51 64.23 -96.65
CA VAL A 718 -22.59 64.77 -95.82
C VAL A 718 -23.83 64.97 -96.68
N GLN A 719 -24.94 64.35 -96.28
CA GLN A 719 -26.25 64.54 -96.93
C GLN A 719 -27.12 65.53 -96.14
N SER A 720 -28.00 66.24 -96.85
CA SER A 720 -28.98 67.16 -96.26
C SER A 720 -29.99 66.47 -95.36
#